data_AF-A0A2R6PDW1-F1
#
_entry.id   AF-A0A2R6PDW1-F1
#
_cell.length_a   1.000
_cell.length_b   1.000
_cell.length_c   1.000
_cell.angle_alpha   90.00
_cell.angle_beta   90.00
_cell.angle_gamma   90.00
#
_symmetry.space_group_name_H-M   'P 1'
#
loop_
_entity.id
_entity.type
_entity.pdbx_description
1 polymer ?
#
loop_
_entity_poly.entity_id
_entity_poly.type
_entity_poly.pdbx_seq_one_letter_code
_entity_poly.pdbx_strand_id
1 'polypeptide(L)'
;MIQKFDRGDRRILTFPAVHPCDAVSPATLLESLITLSHNICSYQHKFFATQRRNARETIRQIGILLIFFEEIRDRKQNLSKAAVLCFSELHLAFQKILFLLEDCTREGSRLCILMKSNYVATQFHILIRTIATPLDVLPLGSIDVPCEIRELVELVAMQARKAKLEIDPDDDSAMKRVILILNQFENKFEPEPGFIKRVLDYLQIKNWSECHREIRFLDEEINLECLYGSERGLPLLSSLVGFMSYCRGVLFEASAHGAFDQTVGVCDHKLLNSLNPEDFRCPISLELMTDPVTVSTGQTYDRASIQKWFKAGNLLCPKTGEKLPNTELVPNSTLRKLIHQFCADNGVSLSKSRSKNRDITRTIVAGSPAAAGAIELLSDFLANRLCYGTREHKNKGAHEIRLLAKSNIFNRSCLVDAGTVPPLLNLLDSSDPTSQVNAISALLKLSKHDSGKKAIVENGGLKPILTVLKSGLNLEARQISAATIFYLSSVHDYRKLIGATPGAIPALVELIKEGTSCGKKNAVVAIFTLLLHNPNHQKVLETETIPLLVDILGGPNTDELLTDSIAVLSTLAEMVEGSVAILQTPALPVLIRFLNSSATPVGKEYCASILLSLCNHCGDEVVAILAKDTSLMRLLYSLVTDGTSHASKKARWLIKILQKFQETSSSELTPSAAVPQEWFLHAR
;
A
#
# COMPACT_ATOMS: atom_id res chain seq x y z
N MET A 1 -22.20 8.20 -27.29
CA MET A 1 -21.11 7.40 -26.68
C MET A 1 -20.64 8.13 -25.44
N ILE A 2 -21.17 7.76 -24.27
CA ILE A 2 -20.66 8.25 -22.98
C ILE A 2 -19.59 7.24 -22.59
N GLN A 3 -18.31 7.63 -22.61
CA GLN A 3 -17.30 6.87 -21.87
C GLN A 3 -17.77 6.86 -20.42
N LYS A 4 -18.13 5.69 -19.90
CA LYS A 4 -18.27 5.49 -18.46
C LYS A 4 -16.88 5.73 -17.87
N PHE A 5 -16.61 6.95 -17.43
CA PHE A 5 -15.57 7.16 -16.44
C PHE A 5 -15.96 6.32 -15.23
N ASP A 6 -15.07 5.41 -14.83
CA ASP A 6 -15.31 4.59 -13.66
C ASP A 6 -15.53 5.52 -12.46
N ARG A 7 -16.58 5.24 -11.68
CA ARG A 7 -17.14 6.21 -10.69
C ARG A 7 -16.16 6.62 -9.59
N GLY A 8 -14.99 5.99 -9.49
CA GLY A 8 -13.98 6.21 -8.45
C GLY A 8 -12.87 7.22 -8.80
N ASP A 9 -12.54 7.42 -10.08
CA ASP A 9 -11.26 8.05 -10.48
C ASP A 9 -11.34 9.56 -10.78
N ARG A 10 -12.53 10.15 -10.71
CA ARG A 10 -12.72 11.59 -10.96
C ARG A 10 -12.33 12.41 -9.73
N ARG A 11 -11.39 13.35 -9.90
CA ARG A 11 -11.04 14.36 -8.89
C ARG A 11 -12.28 15.20 -8.55
N ILE A 12 -12.53 15.41 -7.27
CA ILE A 12 -13.73 16.13 -6.84
C ILE A 12 -13.74 17.56 -7.41
N LEU A 13 -14.93 18.04 -7.78
CA LEU A 13 -15.18 19.37 -8.34
C LEU A 13 -14.47 19.65 -9.68
N THR A 14 -14.18 18.58 -10.43
CA THR A 14 -13.81 18.66 -11.85
C THR A 14 -14.98 18.21 -12.71
N PHE A 15 -15.30 18.95 -13.79
CA PHE A 15 -16.48 18.70 -14.61
C PHE A 15 -16.08 18.34 -16.05
N PRO A 16 -15.64 17.09 -16.32
CA PRO A 16 -15.22 16.64 -17.64
C PRO A 16 -16.43 16.43 -18.57
N ALA A 17 -17.19 17.50 -18.80
CA ALA A 17 -18.34 17.50 -19.69
C ALA A 17 -17.88 17.58 -21.15
N VAL A 18 -18.57 16.87 -22.03
CA VAL A 18 -18.26 16.74 -23.46
C VAL A 18 -19.41 17.33 -24.27
N HIS A 19 -19.08 18.22 -25.20
CA HIS A 19 -20.07 18.73 -26.15
C HIS A 19 -20.62 17.61 -27.03
N PRO A 20 -21.94 17.59 -27.30
CA PRO A 20 -22.50 16.74 -28.33
C PRO A 20 -21.80 16.95 -29.68
N CYS A 21 -21.60 15.87 -30.44
CA CYS A 21 -21.02 15.95 -31.77
C CYS A 21 -21.92 16.75 -32.72
N ASP A 22 -21.35 17.56 -33.62
CA ASP A 22 -22.12 18.35 -34.60
C ASP A 22 -23.01 17.50 -35.51
N ALA A 23 -22.68 16.21 -35.68
CA ALA A 23 -23.43 15.24 -36.48
C ALA A 23 -24.50 14.47 -35.67
N VAL A 24 -24.71 14.78 -34.39
CA VAL A 24 -25.70 14.08 -33.56
C VAL A 24 -27.12 14.33 -34.07
N SER A 25 -27.95 13.30 -34.15
CA SER A 25 -29.34 13.50 -34.55
C SER A 25 -30.12 14.26 -33.46
N PRO A 26 -31.02 15.20 -33.83
CA PRO A 26 -31.80 15.97 -32.85
C PRO A 26 -32.59 15.10 -31.87
N ALA A 27 -33.15 13.97 -32.36
CA ALA A 27 -33.85 13.00 -31.53
C ALA A 27 -32.93 12.36 -30.47
N THR A 28 -31.70 11.98 -30.84
CA THR A 28 -30.73 11.40 -29.89
C THR A 28 -30.30 12.43 -28.83
N LEU A 29 -30.11 13.68 -29.23
CA LEU A 29 -29.78 14.77 -28.31
C LEU A 29 -30.91 15.02 -27.31
N LEU A 30 -32.16 15.05 -27.78
CA LEU A 30 -33.35 15.22 -26.94
C LEU A 30 -33.51 14.06 -25.93
N GLU A 31 -33.39 12.81 -26.38
CA GLU A 31 -33.44 11.65 -25.47
C GLU A 31 -32.31 11.70 -24.43
N SER A 32 -31.12 12.12 -24.83
CA SER A 32 -30.01 12.26 -23.90
C SER A 32 -30.25 13.39 -22.88
N LEU A 33 -30.89 14.49 -23.26
CA LEU A 33 -31.29 15.57 -22.35
C LEU A 33 -32.35 15.11 -21.35
N ILE A 34 -33.37 14.38 -21.81
CA ILE A 34 -34.40 13.79 -20.95
C ILE A 34 -33.75 12.84 -19.93
N THR A 35 -32.87 11.96 -20.41
CA THR A 35 -32.12 11.03 -19.55
C THR A 35 -31.27 11.77 -18.50
N LEU A 36 -30.52 12.80 -18.91
CA LEU A 36 -29.74 13.62 -17.97
C LEU A 36 -30.63 14.34 -16.96
N SER A 37 -31.78 14.86 -17.40
CA SER A 37 -32.72 15.57 -16.54
C SER A 37 -33.34 14.64 -15.50
N HIS A 38 -33.74 13.42 -15.86
CA HIS A 38 -34.18 12.40 -14.90
C HIS A 38 -33.06 12.05 -13.92
N ASN A 39 -31.83 11.84 -14.41
CA ASN A 39 -30.69 11.55 -13.55
C ASN A 39 -30.47 12.66 -12.53
N ILE A 40 -30.55 13.93 -12.93
CA ILE A 40 -30.45 15.08 -12.03
C ILE A 40 -31.62 15.13 -11.05
N CYS A 41 -32.86 14.94 -11.53
CA CYS A 41 -34.05 14.94 -10.68
C CYS A 41 -34.03 13.81 -9.63
N SER A 42 -33.37 12.68 -9.92
CA SER A 42 -33.21 11.59 -8.95
C SER A 42 -32.45 12.01 -7.67
N TYR A 43 -31.67 13.10 -7.73
CA TYR A 43 -30.97 13.64 -6.56
C TYR A 43 -31.91 14.37 -5.60
N GLN A 44 -33.16 14.65 -5.94
CA GLN A 44 -34.11 15.32 -5.04
C GLN A 44 -34.28 14.61 -3.68
N HIS A 45 -34.12 13.29 -3.67
CA HIS A 45 -34.22 12.46 -2.46
C HIS A 45 -32.87 12.14 -1.82
N LYS A 46 -31.75 12.52 -2.44
CA LYS A 46 -30.42 12.29 -1.86
C LYS A 46 -30.13 13.30 -0.77
N PHE A 47 -29.32 12.85 0.20
CA PHE A 47 -28.87 13.70 1.29
C PHE A 47 -27.73 14.62 0.83
N PHE A 48 -27.92 15.92 1.00
CA PHE A 48 -26.89 16.94 0.81
C PHE A 48 -26.50 17.49 2.17
N ALA A 49 -25.23 17.33 2.59
CA ALA A 49 -24.78 17.88 3.87
C ALA A 49 -24.84 19.41 3.85
N THR A 50 -24.26 20.00 2.80
CA THR A 50 -24.12 21.44 2.51
C THR A 50 -24.77 21.77 1.17
N GLN A 51 -24.90 23.06 0.83
CA GLN A 51 -25.40 23.51 -0.49
C GLN A 51 -26.82 23.05 -0.84
N ARG A 52 -27.63 22.71 0.18
CA ARG A 52 -28.98 22.15 0.02
C ARG A 52 -29.89 23.04 -0.80
N ARG A 53 -29.86 24.35 -0.56
CA ARG A 53 -30.71 25.33 -1.24
C ARG A 53 -30.37 25.41 -2.73
N ASN A 54 -29.09 25.58 -3.05
CA ASN A 54 -28.58 25.65 -4.42
C ASN A 54 -28.91 24.37 -5.20
N ALA A 55 -28.64 23.20 -4.62
CA ALA A 55 -28.96 21.91 -5.24
C ALA A 55 -30.47 21.74 -5.49
N ARG A 56 -31.32 22.04 -4.50
CA ARG A 56 -32.79 21.94 -4.64
C ARG A 56 -33.33 22.85 -5.72
N GLU A 57 -32.87 24.10 -5.76
CA GLU A 57 -33.33 25.06 -6.77
C GLU A 57 -32.89 24.66 -8.18
N THR A 58 -31.64 24.20 -8.34
CA THR A 58 -31.16 23.67 -9.63
C THR A 58 -31.96 22.44 -10.08
N ILE A 59 -32.20 21.49 -9.17
CA ILE A 59 -33.00 20.29 -9.47
C ILE A 59 -34.42 20.67 -9.87
N ARG A 60 -35.04 21.63 -9.16
CA ARG A 60 -36.39 22.12 -9.45
C ARG A 60 -36.48 22.75 -10.84
N GLN A 61 -35.53 23.62 -11.20
CA GLN A 61 -35.50 24.26 -12.51
C GLN A 61 -35.33 23.24 -13.64
N ILE A 62 -34.45 22.25 -13.47
CA ILE A 62 -34.24 21.18 -14.45
C ILE A 62 -35.46 20.25 -14.54
N GLY A 63 -36.14 19.99 -13.43
CA GLY A 63 -37.40 19.23 -13.41
C GLY A 63 -38.52 19.90 -14.20
N ILE A 64 -38.57 21.24 -14.22
CA ILE A 64 -39.51 21.98 -15.08
C ILE A 64 -39.12 21.83 -16.56
N LEU A 65 -37.83 21.94 -16.89
CA LEU A 65 -37.34 21.76 -18.26
C LEU A 65 -37.53 20.32 -18.77
N LEU A 66 -37.50 19.32 -17.89
CA LEU A 66 -37.79 17.93 -18.24
C LEU A 66 -39.20 17.79 -18.84
N ILE A 67 -40.21 18.41 -18.24
CA ILE A 67 -41.60 18.39 -18.75
C ILE A 67 -41.63 18.95 -20.18
N PHE A 68 -40.90 20.04 -20.43
CA PHE A 68 -40.78 20.62 -21.76
C PHE A 68 -40.13 19.68 -22.77
N PHE A 69 -39.06 18.98 -22.40
CA PHE A 69 -38.39 18.04 -23.29
C PHE A 69 -39.24 16.80 -23.61
N GLU A 70 -39.98 16.27 -22.62
CA GLU A 70 -40.90 15.15 -22.81
C GLU A 70 -42.04 15.50 -23.75
N GLU A 71 -42.62 16.70 -23.64
CA GLU A 71 -43.67 17.17 -24.56
C GLU A 71 -43.18 17.24 -26.01
N ILE A 72 -41.95 17.73 -26.23
CA ILE A 72 -41.36 17.79 -27.58
C ILE A 72 -41.17 16.38 -28.17
N ARG A 73 -40.72 15.42 -27.34
CA ARG A 73 -40.54 14.02 -27.75
C ARG A 73 -41.88 13.41 -28.17
N ASP A 74 -42.91 13.58 -27.36
CA ASP A 74 -44.21 12.93 -27.55
C ASP A 74 -44.92 13.46 -28.81
N ARG A 75 -44.71 14.73 -29.14
CA ARG A 75 -45.21 15.36 -30.39
C ARG A 75 -44.38 15.05 -31.64
N LYS A 76 -43.22 14.38 -31.50
CA LYS A 76 -42.30 14.02 -32.60
C LYS A 76 -41.94 15.21 -33.50
N GLN A 77 -41.69 16.38 -32.90
CA GLN A 77 -41.47 17.61 -33.65
C GLN A 77 -40.08 17.66 -34.31
N ASN A 78 -40.01 18.22 -35.52
CA ASN A 78 -38.75 18.57 -36.17
C ASN A 78 -38.16 19.86 -35.57
N LEU A 79 -36.98 19.75 -34.96
CA LEU A 79 -36.28 20.88 -34.33
C LEU A 79 -35.50 21.71 -35.35
N SER A 80 -35.56 23.04 -35.22
CA SER A 80 -34.73 23.96 -36.00
C SER A 80 -33.26 23.87 -35.61
N LYS A 81 -32.34 24.26 -36.50
CA LYS A 81 -30.88 24.28 -36.20
C LYS A 81 -30.56 25.13 -34.96
N ALA A 82 -31.27 26.24 -34.78
CA ALA A 82 -31.12 27.10 -33.60
C ALA A 82 -31.55 26.40 -32.30
N ALA A 83 -32.67 25.66 -32.32
CA ALA A 83 -33.10 24.87 -31.16
C ALA A 83 -32.11 23.74 -30.82
N VAL A 84 -31.56 23.07 -31.83
CA VAL A 84 -30.53 22.03 -31.63
C VAL A 84 -29.28 22.60 -30.96
N LEU A 85 -28.81 23.78 -31.36
CA LEU A 85 -27.67 24.45 -30.70
C LEU A 85 -27.98 24.78 -29.24
N CYS A 86 -29.16 25.31 -28.94
CA CYS A 86 -29.58 25.58 -27.56
C CYS A 86 -29.63 24.30 -26.72
N PHE A 87 -30.12 23.19 -27.30
CA PHE A 87 -30.17 21.89 -26.63
C PHE A 87 -28.77 21.32 -26.39
N SER A 88 -27.82 21.53 -27.30
CA SER A 88 -26.42 21.13 -27.10
C SER A 88 -25.75 21.88 -25.95
N GLU A 89 -26.00 23.19 -25.81
CA GLU A 89 -25.49 23.99 -24.69
C GLU A 89 -26.13 23.58 -23.35
N LEU A 90 -27.45 23.36 -23.33
CA LEU A 90 -28.16 22.83 -22.17
C LEU A 90 -27.62 21.46 -21.76
N HIS A 91 -27.31 20.60 -22.74
CA HIS A 91 -26.78 19.27 -22.49
C HIS A 91 -25.42 19.34 -21.80
N LEU A 92 -24.51 20.22 -22.25
CA LEU A 92 -23.23 20.44 -21.59
C LEU A 92 -23.41 20.96 -20.16
N ALA A 93 -24.30 21.94 -19.96
CA ALA A 93 -24.58 22.49 -18.63
C ALA A 93 -25.13 21.42 -17.68
N PHE A 94 -26.05 20.58 -18.16
CA PHE A 94 -26.66 19.51 -17.37
C PHE A 94 -25.63 18.43 -16.98
N GLN A 95 -24.72 18.06 -17.89
CA GLN A 95 -23.60 17.17 -17.53
C GLN A 95 -22.77 17.73 -16.36
N LYS A 96 -22.40 19.02 -16.42
CA LYS A 96 -21.61 19.66 -15.36
C LYS A 96 -22.38 19.72 -14.04
N ILE A 97 -23.69 20.02 -14.09
CA ILE A 97 -24.56 20.01 -12.91
C ILE A 97 -24.66 18.61 -12.30
N LEU A 98 -24.80 17.57 -13.13
CA LEU A 98 -24.82 16.19 -12.65
C LEU A 98 -23.52 15.85 -11.91
N PHE A 99 -22.35 16.16 -12.48
CA PHE A 99 -21.07 15.96 -11.81
C PHE A 99 -20.95 16.73 -10.48
N LEU A 100 -21.50 17.94 -10.41
CA LEU A 100 -21.51 18.77 -9.20
C LEU A 100 -22.41 18.17 -8.11
N LEU A 101 -23.61 17.70 -8.47
CA LEU A 101 -24.53 17.02 -7.54
C LEU A 101 -23.95 15.68 -7.05
N GLU A 102 -23.27 14.95 -7.93
CA GLU A 102 -22.51 13.74 -7.58
C GLU A 102 -21.45 14.05 -6.51
N ASP A 103 -20.65 15.11 -6.69
CA ASP A 103 -19.62 15.49 -5.72
C ASP A 103 -20.20 15.93 -4.37
N CYS A 104 -21.30 16.68 -4.40
CA CYS A 104 -21.99 17.16 -3.19
C CYS A 104 -22.68 16.04 -2.39
N THR A 105 -22.92 14.88 -3.02
CA THR A 105 -23.56 13.72 -2.38
C THR A 105 -22.61 12.52 -2.24
N ARG A 106 -21.35 12.67 -2.64
CA ARG A 106 -20.32 11.63 -2.53
C ARG A 106 -20.09 11.28 -1.06
N GLU A 107 -20.09 10.00 -0.75
CA GLU A 107 -19.81 9.55 0.61
C GLU A 107 -18.36 9.87 1.00
N GLY A 108 -18.17 10.40 2.21
CA GLY A 108 -16.84 10.79 2.70
C GLY A 108 -16.35 12.16 2.25
N SER A 109 -17.08 12.88 1.38
CA SER A 109 -16.63 14.21 0.90
C SER A 109 -17.22 15.38 1.70
N ARG A 110 -18.06 15.14 2.71
CA ARG A 110 -18.94 16.18 3.28
C ARG A 110 -18.15 17.31 3.92
N LEU A 111 -17.10 16.99 4.68
CA LEU A 111 -16.22 18.00 5.27
C LEU A 111 -15.41 18.74 4.21
N CYS A 112 -14.93 18.04 3.17
CA CYS A 112 -14.19 18.65 2.06
C CYS A 112 -15.07 19.63 1.26
N ILE A 113 -16.31 19.26 0.95
CA ILE A 113 -17.28 20.12 0.28
C ILE A 113 -17.65 21.31 1.15
N LEU A 114 -17.84 21.14 2.47
CA LEU A 114 -18.06 22.26 3.40
C LEU A 114 -16.91 23.28 3.32
N MET A 115 -15.66 22.82 3.38
CA MET A 115 -14.50 23.71 3.29
C MET A 115 -14.32 24.36 1.90
N LYS A 116 -15.02 23.86 0.89
CA LYS A 116 -15.09 24.43 -0.47
C LYS A 116 -16.45 25.05 -0.78
N SER A 117 -17.28 25.33 0.23
CA SER A 117 -18.67 25.77 0.07
C SER A 117 -18.80 27.01 -0.84
N ASN A 118 -17.95 28.02 -0.65
CA ASN A 118 -17.95 29.23 -1.50
C ASN A 118 -17.69 28.92 -2.97
N TYR A 119 -16.76 28.02 -3.26
CA TYR A 119 -16.46 27.59 -4.63
C TYR A 119 -17.65 26.83 -5.22
N VAL A 120 -18.24 25.90 -4.46
CA VAL A 120 -19.38 25.09 -4.90
C VAL A 120 -20.60 25.96 -5.17
N ALA A 121 -20.92 26.91 -4.30
CA ALA A 121 -21.98 27.90 -4.51
C ALA A 121 -21.75 28.72 -5.78
N THR A 122 -20.49 29.12 -6.02
CA THR A 122 -20.10 29.82 -7.25
C THR A 122 -20.32 28.95 -8.49
N GLN A 123 -20.01 27.65 -8.43
CA GLN A 123 -20.25 26.74 -9.56
C GLN A 123 -21.74 26.55 -9.84
N PHE A 124 -22.58 26.38 -8.81
CA PHE A 124 -24.04 26.35 -9.00
C PHE A 124 -24.54 27.63 -9.69
N HIS A 125 -24.10 28.79 -9.19
CA HIS A 125 -24.48 30.07 -9.76
C HIS A 125 -24.05 30.22 -11.23
N ILE A 126 -22.80 29.89 -11.56
CA ILE A 126 -22.28 29.94 -12.94
C ILE A 126 -23.10 29.01 -13.84
N LEU A 127 -23.33 27.76 -13.43
CA LEU A 127 -24.03 26.77 -14.24
C LEU A 127 -25.50 27.14 -14.46
N ILE A 128 -26.17 27.68 -13.45
CA ILE A 128 -27.54 28.22 -13.61
C ILE A 128 -27.56 29.40 -14.59
N ARG A 129 -26.60 30.33 -14.51
CA ARG A 129 -26.50 31.42 -15.51
C ARG A 129 -26.21 30.89 -16.91
N THR A 130 -25.39 29.83 -17.03
CA THR A 130 -25.14 29.16 -18.31
C THR A 130 -26.40 28.52 -18.89
N ILE A 131 -27.34 28.03 -18.06
CA ILE A 131 -28.66 27.55 -18.53
C ILE A 131 -29.54 28.69 -19.05
N ALA A 132 -29.48 29.89 -18.44
CA ALA A 132 -30.31 31.02 -18.86
C ALA A 132 -30.02 31.44 -20.31
N THR A 133 -28.75 31.44 -20.73
CA THR A 133 -28.33 31.90 -22.07
C THR A 133 -29.01 31.14 -23.23
N PRO A 134 -28.95 29.80 -23.33
CA PRO A 134 -29.64 29.07 -24.40
C PRO A 134 -31.16 29.14 -24.28
N LEU A 135 -31.74 29.28 -23.08
CA LEU A 135 -33.19 29.45 -22.93
C LEU A 135 -33.67 30.82 -23.44
N ASP A 136 -32.88 31.87 -23.24
CA ASP A 136 -33.21 33.24 -23.68
C ASP A 136 -33.25 33.40 -25.20
N VAL A 137 -32.48 32.58 -25.93
CA VAL A 137 -32.41 32.60 -27.41
C VAL A 137 -33.14 31.43 -28.06
N LEU A 138 -33.74 30.54 -27.27
CA LEU A 138 -34.49 29.39 -27.76
C LEU A 138 -35.71 29.90 -28.56
N PRO A 139 -35.90 29.48 -29.82
CA PRO A 139 -37.01 29.97 -30.63
C PRO A 139 -38.32 29.29 -30.23
N LEU A 140 -38.83 29.58 -29.03
CA LEU A 140 -40.02 28.96 -28.42
C LEU A 140 -41.27 29.11 -29.31
N GLY A 141 -41.40 30.21 -30.05
CA GLY A 141 -42.49 30.40 -31.01
C GLY A 141 -42.48 29.45 -32.21
N SER A 142 -41.34 28.78 -32.47
CA SER A 142 -41.21 27.76 -33.53
C SER A 142 -41.37 26.32 -33.01
N ILE A 143 -41.52 26.13 -31.70
CA ILE A 143 -41.68 24.83 -31.04
C ILE A 143 -43.18 24.66 -30.72
N ASP A 144 -43.76 23.55 -31.17
CA ASP A 144 -45.18 23.22 -30.98
C ASP A 144 -45.36 22.62 -29.58
N VAL A 145 -45.45 23.49 -28.57
CA VAL A 145 -45.78 23.13 -27.19
C VAL A 145 -46.95 23.97 -26.66
N PRO A 146 -47.74 23.47 -25.71
CA PRO A 146 -48.78 24.24 -25.03
C PRO A 146 -48.27 25.56 -24.43
N CYS A 147 -49.15 26.57 -24.38
CA CYS A 147 -48.81 27.89 -23.85
C CYS A 147 -48.27 27.81 -22.42
N GLU A 148 -48.84 26.95 -21.60
CA GLU A 148 -48.47 26.73 -20.20
C GLU A 148 -47.02 26.24 -20.08
N ILE A 149 -46.60 25.33 -20.95
CA ILE A 149 -45.22 24.80 -20.96
C ILE A 149 -44.25 25.88 -21.44
N ARG A 150 -44.62 26.69 -22.43
CA ARG A 150 -43.82 27.82 -22.88
C ARG A 150 -43.61 28.85 -21.76
N GLU A 151 -44.66 29.21 -21.03
CA GLU A 151 -44.59 30.10 -19.87
C GLU A 151 -43.67 29.53 -18.78
N LEU A 152 -43.70 28.22 -18.54
CA LEU A 152 -42.79 27.55 -17.60
C LEU A 152 -41.32 27.66 -18.03
N VAL A 153 -41.00 27.50 -19.31
CA VAL A 153 -39.63 27.67 -19.82
C VAL A 153 -39.17 29.12 -19.69
N GLU A 154 -40.01 30.09 -20.03
CA GLU A 154 -39.72 31.52 -19.87
C GLU A 154 -39.52 31.90 -18.40
N LEU A 155 -40.30 31.31 -17.49
CA LEU A 155 -40.15 31.47 -16.05
C LEU A 155 -38.81 30.91 -15.55
N VAL A 156 -38.41 29.71 -15.98
CA VAL A 156 -37.09 29.14 -15.64
C VAL A 156 -35.97 30.02 -16.19
N ALA A 157 -36.07 30.51 -17.43
CA ALA A 157 -35.09 31.41 -18.04
C ALA A 157 -34.94 32.70 -17.21
N MET A 158 -36.07 33.32 -16.82
CA MET A 158 -36.08 34.52 -15.98
C MET A 158 -35.45 34.25 -14.60
N GLN A 159 -35.81 33.13 -13.96
CA GLN A 159 -35.28 32.75 -12.64
C GLN A 159 -33.77 32.50 -12.70
N ALA A 160 -33.31 31.75 -13.69
CA ALA A 160 -31.90 31.46 -13.91
C ALA A 160 -31.08 32.74 -14.19
N ARG A 161 -31.63 33.68 -14.97
CA ARG A 161 -30.98 34.98 -15.26
C ARG A 161 -30.83 35.87 -14.03
N LYS A 162 -31.85 35.87 -13.15
CA LYS A 162 -31.92 36.67 -11.92
C LYS A 162 -31.31 35.97 -10.70
N ALA A 163 -30.86 34.73 -10.82
CA ALA A 163 -30.24 33.99 -9.74
C ALA A 163 -29.06 34.79 -9.16
N LYS A 164 -29.01 34.90 -7.83
CA LYS A 164 -27.91 35.56 -7.10
C LYS A 164 -26.96 34.50 -6.56
N LEU A 165 -25.71 34.89 -6.31
CA LEU A 165 -24.78 34.05 -5.57
C LEU A 165 -25.20 34.08 -4.10
N GLU A 166 -25.75 32.97 -3.61
CA GLU A 166 -26.12 32.79 -2.21
C GLU A 166 -25.26 31.70 -1.58
N ILE A 167 -24.53 32.08 -0.53
CA ILE A 167 -23.83 31.15 0.35
C ILE A 167 -24.79 30.88 1.50
N ASP A 168 -25.06 29.61 1.79
CA ASP A 168 -25.92 29.24 2.91
C ASP A 168 -25.28 29.74 4.22
N PRO A 169 -25.96 30.57 5.03
CA PRO A 169 -25.42 31.05 6.30
C PRO A 169 -25.01 29.92 7.25
N ASP A 170 -25.68 28.77 7.17
CA ASP A 170 -25.36 27.61 7.98
C ASP A 170 -24.06 26.94 7.51
N ASP A 171 -23.82 26.86 6.19
CA ASP A 171 -22.55 26.40 5.60
C ASP A 171 -21.39 27.32 6.08
N ASP A 172 -21.56 28.64 6.00
CA ASP A 172 -20.52 29.62 6.40
C ASP A 172 -20.22 29.54 7.91
N SER A 173 -21.26 29.42 8.74
CA SER A 173 -21.12 29.24 10.19
C SER A 173 -20.37 27.95 10.53
N ALA A 174 -20.71 26.84 9.88
CA ALA A 174 -20.04 25.55 10.09
C ALA A 174 -18.57 25.60 9.62
N MET A 175 -18.29 26.20 8.46
CA MET A 175 -16.94 26.39 7.94
C MET A 175 -16.07 27.21 8.90
N LYS A 176 -16.59 28.33 9.42
CA LYS A 176 -15.89 29.16 10.42
C LYS A 176 -15.58 28.39 11.70
N ARG A 177 -16.47 27.51 12.15
CA ARG A 177 -16.22 26.63 13.31
C ARG A 177 -15.09 25.65 13.05
N VAL A 178 -15.06 25.02 11.87
CA VAL A 178 -13.94 24.13 11.49
C VAL A 178 -12.63 24.90 11.53
N ILE A 179 -12.56 26.09 10.93
CA ILE A 179 -11.35 26.93 10.94
C ILE A 179 -10.91 27.26 12.37
N LEU A 180 -11.84 27.61 13.26
CA LEU A 180 -11.54 27.86 14.68
C LEU A 180 -10.94 26.63 15.36
N ILE A 181 -11.52 25.44 15.14
CA ILE A 181 -11.00 24.17 15.69
C ILE A 181 -9.60 23.88 15.16
N LEU A 182 -9.36 24.09 13.86
CA LEU A 182 -8.03 23.90 13.26
C LEU A 182 -6.99 24.85 13.88
N ASN A 183 -7.35 26.11 14.13
CA ASN A 183 -6.49 27.06 14.82
C ASN A 183 -6.22 26.65 16.27
N GLN A 184 -7.18 26.04 16.97
CA GLN A 184 -6.97 25.52 18.32
C GLN A 184 -5.96 24.37 18.30
N PHE A 185 -6.08 23.42 17.36
CA PHE A 185 -5.10 22.35 17.20
C PHE A 185 -3.70 22.89 16.88
N GLU A 186 -3.57 23.86 15.98
CA GLU A 186 -2.28 24.48 15.64
C GLU A 186 -1.60 25.09 16.86
N ASN A 187 -2.38 25.65 17.79
CA ASN A 187 -1.90 26.21 19.05
C ASN A 187 -1.89 25.21 20.22
N LYS A 188 -2.12 23.92 19.95
CA LYS A 188 -2.16 22.82 20.94
C LYS A 188 -3.19 23.03 22.06
N PHE A 189 -4.27 23.75 21.78
CA PHE A 189 -5.42 23.85 22.67
C PHE A 189 -6.45 22.77 22.33
N GLU A 190 -6.87 22.02 23.34
CA GLU A 190 -7.92 21.01 23.16
C GLU A 190 -9.26 21.71 22.81
N PRO A 191 -9.88 21.40 21.66
CA PRO A 191 -11.15 22.00 21.30
C PRO A 191 -12.28 21.48 22.19
N GLU A 192 -13.19 22.36 22.59
CA GLU A 192 -14.33 21.97 23.41
C GLU A 192 -15.25 20.97 22.64
N PRO A 193 -15.62 19.82 23.23
CA PRO A 193 -16.39 18.77 22.55
C PRO A 193 -17.73 19.26 21.97
N GLY A 194 -18.39 20.24 22.60
CA GLY A 194 -19.65 20.81 22.11
C GLY A 194 -19.50 21.60 20.81
N PHE A 195 -18.33 22.17 20.52
CA PHE A 195 -18.05 22.83 19.25
C PHE A 195 -17.84 21.80 18.13
N ILE A 196 -17.09 20.73 18.41
CA ILE A 196 -16.89 19.65 17.44
C ILE A 196 -18.22 18.96 17.10
N LYS A 197 -19.02 18.61 18.13
CA LYS A 197 -20.33 17.96 17.92
C LYS A 197 -21.25 18.77 17.02
N ARG A 198 -21.30 20.10 17.17
CA ARG A 198 -22.11 20.97 16.28
C ARG A 198 -21.71 20.85 14.81
N VAL A 199 -20.42 20.72 14.50
CA VAL A 199 -19.95 20.51 13.12
C VAL A 199 -20.34 19.11 12.63
N LEU A 200 -20.11 18.08 13.45
CA LEU A 200 -20.43 16.69 13.09
C LEU A 200 -21.94 16.48 12.90
N ASP A 201 -22.77 17.04 13.76
CA ASP A 201 -24.24 16.99 13.67
C ASP A 201 -24.73 17.70 12.41
N TYR A 202 -24.16 18.85 12.09
CA TYR A 202 -24.47 19.58 10.87
C TYR A 202 -24.16 18.76 9.61
N LEU A 203 -22.98 18.14 9.57
CA LEU A 203 -22.54 17.24 8.48
C LEU A 203 -23.19 15.84 8.54
N GLN A 204 -23.96 15.55 9.59
CA GLN A 204 -24.55 14.25 9.89
C GLN A 204 -23.52 13.12 9.91
N ILE A 205 -22.33 13.37 10.47
CA ILE A 205 -21.29 12.37 10.72
C ILE A 205 -21.52 11.84 12.13
N LYS A 206 -22.22 10.72 12.26
CA LYS A 206 -22.79 10.24 13.54
C LYS A 206 -22.01 9.12 14.19
N ASN A 207 -21.15 8.45 13.44
CA ASN A 207 -20.47 7.26 13.91
C ASN A 207 -19.05 7.14 13.37
N TRP A 208 -18.31 6.21 13.97
CA TRP A 208 -16.93 5.91 13.64
C TRP A 208 -16.71 5.61 12.14
N SER A 209 -17.62 4.85 11.52
CA SER A 209 -17.48 4.42 10.12
C SER A 209 -17.63 5.58 9.14
N GLU A 210 -18.56 6.49 9.38
CA GLU A 210 -18.74 7.69 8.56
C GLU A 210 -17.53 8.62 8.73
N CYS A 211 -17.06 8.81 9.96
CA CYS A 211 -15.85 9.57 10.24
C CYS A 211 -14.63 8.98 9.52
N HIS A 212 -14.49 7.65 9.52
CA HIS A 212 -13.42 6.96 8.82
C HIS A 212 -13.51 7.10 7.29
N ARG A 213 -14.72 7.10 6.70
CA ARG A 213 -14.92 7.36 5.27
C ARG A 213 -14.44 8.76 4.89
N GLU A 214 -14.70 9.77 5.73
CA GLU A 214 -14.20 11.13 5.51
C GLU A 214 -12.67 11.19 5.54
N ILE A 215 -12.02 10.51 6.49
CA ILE A 215 -10.54 10.41 6.53
C ILE A 215 -10.01 9.77 5.24
N ARG A 216 -10.59 8.64 4.81
CA ARG A 216 -10.15 7.92 3.60
C ARG A 216 -10.28 8.80 2.35
N PHE A 217 -11.40 9.49 2.21
CA PHE A 217 -11.61 10.41 1.09
C PHE A 217 -10.58 11.55 1.08
N LEU A 218 -10.28 12.13 2.25
CA LEU A 218 -9.27 13.18 2.36
C LEU A 218 -7.86 12.67 2.03
N ASP A 219 -7.50 11.46 2.48
CA ASP A 219 -6.23 10.82 2.13
C ASP A 219 -6.11 10.56 0.61
N GLU A 220 -7.19 10.13 -0.03
CA GLU A 220 -7.28 9.98 -1.49
C GLU A 220 -7.03 11.33 -2.20
N GLU A 221 -7.67 12.41 -1.76
CA GLU A 221 -7.45 13.75 -2.32
C GLU A 221 -6.03 14.29 -2.06
N ILE A 222 -5.45 14.03 -0.89
CA ILE A 222 -4.05 14.35 -0.57
C ILE A 222 -3.10 13.66 -1.54
N ASN A 223 -3.35 12.37 -1.82
CA ASN A 223 -2.57 11.62 -2.78
C ASN A 223 -2.68 12.19 -4.19
N LEU A 224 -3.89 12.56 -4.63
CA LEU A 224 -4.10 13.20 -5.94
C LEU A 224 -3.38 14.56 -6.05
N GLU A 225 -3.49 15.46 -5.05
CA GLU A 225 -2.82 16.77 -5.08
C GLU A 225 -1.31 16.65 -5.28
N CYS A 226 -0.69 15.68 -4.61
CA CYS A 226 0.74 15.43 -4.75
C CYS A 226 1.14 14.83 -6.11
N LEU A 227 0.27 14.05 -6.75
CA LEU A 227 0.53 13.55 -8.10
C LEU A 227 0.51 14.67 -9.15
N TYR A 228 -0.37 15.66 -8.95
CA TYR A 228 -0.51 16.80 -9.86
C TYR A 228 0.40 17.99 -9.50
N GLY A 229 1.22 17.88 -8.45
CA GLY A 229 2.21 18.89 -8.07
C GLY A 229 1.62 20.21 -7.54
N SER A 230 0.35 20.21 -7.13
CA SER A 230 -0.34 21.37 -6.58
C SER A 230 -0.25 21.34 -5.05
N GLU A 231 0.66 22.12 -4.48
CA GLU A 231 0.92 22.11 -3.03
C GLU A 231 0.00 23.04 -2.23
N ARG A 232 -0.84 23.85 -2.90
CA ARG A 232 -1.62 24.90 -2.22
C ARG A 232 -2.73 24.34 -1.31
N GLY A 233 -3.32 23.20 -1.66
CA GLY A 233 -4.41 22.58 -0.91
C GLY A 233 -3.95 21.59 0.17
N LEU A 234 -2.69 21.15 0.13
CA LEU A 234 -2.18 20.06 0.95
C LEU A 234 -2.21 20.36 2.47
N PRO A 235 -1.87 21.57 2.95
CA PRO A 235 -1.93 21.87 4.38
C PRO A 235 -3.34 21.78 4.95
N LEU A 236 -4.33 22.32 4.23
CA LEU A 236 -5.73 22.27 4.67
C LEU A 236 -6.24 20.83 4.72
N LEU A 237 -6.01 20.04 3.67
CA LEU A 237 -6.44 18.63 3.66
C LEU A 237 -5.80 17.85 4.81
N SER A 238 -4.51 18.06 5.06
CA SER A 238 -3.81 17.43 6.20
C SER A 238 -4.43 17.84 7.54
N SER A 239 -4.74 19.13 7.72
CA SER A 239 -5.43 19.64 8.92
C SER A 239 -6.80 18.97 9.11
N LEU A 240 -7.56 18.76 8.02
CA LEU A 240 -8.85 18.08 8.07
C LEU A 240 -8.72 16.59 8.41
N VAL A 241 -7.68 15.91 7.90
CA VAL A 241 -7.37 14.53 8.31
C VAL A 241 -7.04 14.46 9.80
N GLY A 242 -6.24 15.40 10.31
CA GLY A 242 -5.95 15.52 11.74
C GLY A 242 -7.21 15.72 12.57
N PHE A 243 -8.07 16.68 12.19
CA PHE A 243 -9.36 16.93 12.84
C PHE A 243 -10.25 15.69 12.86
N MET A 244 -10.44 15.03 11.72
CA MET A 244 -11.29 13.85 11.65
C MET A 244 -10.70 12.66 12.40
N SER A 245 -9.38 12.51 12.43
CA SER A 245 -8.70 11.50 13.25
C SER A 245 -8.94 11.74 14.74
N TYR A 246 -8.85 13.01 15.19
CA TYR A 246 -9.18 13.40 16.56
C TYR A 246 -10.64 13.07 16.90
N CYS A 247 -11.59 13.48 16.06
CA CYS A 247 -13.02 13.17 16.24
C CYS A 247 -13.25 11.66 16.35
N ARG A 248 -12.60 10.87 15.48
CA ARG A 248 -12.75 9.42 15.45
C ARG A 248 -12.28 8.76 16.74
N GLY A 249 -11.10 9.13 17.22
CA GLY A 249 -10.51 8.52 18.41
C GLY A 249 -11.13 8.99 19.73
N VAL A 250 -11.53 10.27 19.80
CA VAL A 250 -12.01 10.90 21.05
C VAL A 250 -13.52 10.78 21.22
N LEU A 251 -14.32 11.08 20.18
CA LEU A 251 -15.77 11.30 20.33
C LEU A 251 -16.63 10.07 20.03
N PHE A 252 -16.19 9.15 19.19
CA PHE A 252 -16.99 7.99 18.82
C PHE A 252 -16.66 6.77 19.68
N GLU A 253 -17.55 6.48 20.63
CA GLU A 253 -17.39 5.37 21.57
C GLU A 253 -17.92 4.02 21.05
N ALA A 254 -18.73 3.97 19.99
CA ALA A 254 -19.34 2.73 19.49
C ALA A 254 -18.46 2.04 18.42
N SER A 255 -18.09 0.78 18.65
CA SER A 255 -17.54 -0.09 17.61
C SER A 255 -18.69 -0.85 16.93
N ALA A 256 -18.73 -0.76 15.60
CA ALA A 256 -19.34 -1.80 14.78
C ALA A 256 -18.48 -3.07 14.96
N HIS A 257 -18.73 -3.79 16.05
CA HIS A 257 -18.17 -5.11 16.26
C HIS A 257 -18.71 -6.00 15.13
N GLY A 258 -17.85 -6.39 14.19
CA GLY A 258 -18.10 -7.55 13.34
C GLY A 258 -17.89 -7.44 11.83
N ALA A 259 -17.53 -6.31 11.23
CA ALA A 259 -17.51 -6.27 9.75
C ALA A 259 -16.55 -5.27 9.06
N PHE A 260 -15.38 -4.93 9.60
CA PHE A 260 -14.42 -4.10 8.84
C PHE A 260 -12.95 -4.44 9.15
N ASP A 261 -12.54 -5.66 8.79
CA ASP A 261 -11.15 -5.94 8.42
C ASP A 261 -11.08 -7.20 7.51
N GLN A 262 -11.86 -7.20 6.42
CA GLN A 262 -11.65 -8.11 5.27
C GLN A 262 -10.96 -7.39 4.11
N THR A 263 -10.13 -6.38 4.40
CA THR A 263 -9.09 -5.92 3.46
C THR A 263 -7.71 -6.50 3.80
N VAL A 264 -7.71 -7.66 4.44
CA VAL A 264 -6.76 -8.73 4.12
C VAL A 264 -7.49 -9.69 3.15
N GLY A 265 -7.93 -9.16 1.99
CA GLY A 265 -8.23 -9.98 0.81
C GLY A 265 -6.91 -10.10 0.05
N VAL A 266 -6.28 -11.26 0.03
CA VAL A 266 -6.53 -12.27 -1.00
C VAL A 266 -6.46 -11.61 -2.37
N CYS A 267 -5.27 -11.68 -2.97
CA CYS A 267 -5.07 -11.39 -4.38
C CYS A 267 -6.07 -12.20 -5.20
N ASP A 268 -6.96 -11.52 -5.93
CA ASP A 268 -7.72 -12.15 -7.00
C ASP A 268 -7.11 -11.70 -8.34
N HIS A 269 -6.58 -12.70 -9.05
CA HIS A 269 -5.92 -12.56 -10.35
C HIS A 269 -6.93 -12.17 -11.42
N LYS A 270 -6.50 -11.32 -12.37
CA LYS A 270 -6.50 -11.58 -13.83
C LYS A 270 -6.21 -10.28 -14.59
N LEU A 271 -4.92 -9.99 -14.87
CA LEU A 271 -4.44 -9.42 -16.16
C LEU A 271 -2.95 -9.04 -16.24
N LEU A 272 -2.10 -9.24 -15.21
CA LEU A 272 -0.64 -9.01 -15.31
C LEU A 272 0.19 -10.21 -14.82
N ASN A 273 0.22 -11.28 -15.62
CA ASN A 273 0.78 -12.58 -15.23
C ASN A 273 2.31 -12.74 -15.48
N SER A 274 3.14 -11.70 -15.34
CA SER A 274 4.58 -11.87 -15.59
C SER A 274 5.56 -10.99 -14.81
N LEU A 275 5.13 -10.20 -13.82
CA LEU A 275 6.06 -9.41 -13.00
C LEU A 275 5.67 -9.50 -11.52
N ASN A 276 6.63 -9.87 -10.67
CA ASN A 276 6.43 -9.98 -9.22
C ASN A 276 6.41 -8.56 -8.59
N PRO A 277 5.35 -8.18 -7.84
CA PRO A 277 5.27 -6.90 -7.13
C PRO A 277 6.48 -6.57 -6.25
N GLU A 278 7.18 -7.57 -5.74
CA GLU A 278 8.33 -7.41 -4.86
C GLU A 278 9.60 -6.98 -5.61
N ASP A 279 9.71 -7.26 -6.92
CA ASP A 279 10.83 -6.78 -7.74
C ASP A 279 10.83 -5.26 -7.92
N PHE A 280 9.71 -4.62 -7.56
CA PHE A 280 9.52 -3.19 -7.59
C PHE A 280 9.88 -2.49 -6.29
N ARG A 281 10.26 -3.21 -5.23
CA ARG A 281 10.55 -2.63 -3.91
C ARG A 281 12.04 -2.44 -3.66
N CYS A 282 12.38 -1.34 -2.97
CA CYS A 282 13.74 -1.06 -2.56
C CYS A 282 14.15 -2.03 -1.46
N PRO A 283 15.28 -2.74 -1.57
CA PRO A 283 15.71 -3.69 -0.53
C PRO A 283 16.09 -3.06 0.81
N ILE A 284 16.29 -1.72 0.86
CA ILE A 284 16.58 -1.00 2.12
C ILE A 284 15.29 -0.56 2.80
N SER A 285 14.39 0.11 2.08
CA SER A 285 13.16 0.66 2.66
C SER A 285 11.97 -0.31 2.61
N LEU A 286 12.04 -1.35 1.77
CA LEU A 286 10.96 -2.28 1.45
C LEU A 286 9.70 -1.60 0.90
N GLU A 287 9.85 -0.35 0.48
CA GLU A 287 8.85 0.46 -0.22
C GLU A 287 9.09 0.39 -1.72
N LEU A 288 8.05 0.64 -2.49
CA LEU A 288 8.13 0.63 -3.95
C LEU A 288 9.15 1.69 -4.43
N MET A 289 10.07 1.29 -5.32
CA MET A 289 11.14 2.15 -5.82
C MET A 289 10.57 3.26 -6.69
N THR A 290 10.79 4.50 -6.30
CA THR A 290 10.37 5.68 -7.06
C THR A 290 11.43 6.12 -8.06
N ASP A 291 12.71 6.03 -7.65
CA ASP A 291 13.86 6.26 -8.50
C ASP A 291 14.85 5.09 -8.38
N PRO A 292 14.57 3.97 -9.06
CA PRO A 292 15.42 2.78 -9.01
C PRO A 292 16.81 3.08 -9.58
N VAL A 293 17.84 2.89 -8.77
CA VAL A 293 19.26 2.99 -9.13
C VAL A 293 20.01 1.72 -8.78
N THR A 294 20.85 1.30 -9.70
CA THR A 294 21.68 0.11 -9.58
C THR A 294 23.06 0.52 -9.06
N VAL A 295 23.51 -0.13 -7.99
CA VAL A 295 24.90 -0.03 -7.51
C VAL A 295 25.79 -1.05 -8.24
N SER A 296 27.11 -0.99 -8.04
CA SER A 296 28.07 -1.86 -8.72
C SER A 296 27.87 -3.37 -8.51
N THR A 297 27.16 -3.81 -7.48
CA THR A 297 26.78 -5.23 -7.27
C THR A 297 25.61 -5.69 -8.14
N GLY A 298 25.03 -4.80 -8.95
CA GLY A 298 23.86 -5.11 -9.78
C GLY A 298 22.53 -5.06 -9.03
N GLN A 299 22.52 -4.76 -7.73
CA GLN A 299 21.29 -4.58 -6.97
C GLN A 299 20.71 -3.19 -7.19
N THR A 300 19.39 -3.15 -7.35
CA THR A 300 18.65 -1.90 -7.52
C THR A 300 18.02 -1.47 -6.20
N TYR A 301 18.18 -0.20 -5.85
CA TYR A 301 17.62 0.44 -4.67
C TYR A 301 16.89 1.70 -5.09
N ASP A 302 16.00 2.21 -4.23
CA ASP A 302 15.60 3.61 -4.37
C ASP A 302 16.81 4.51 -4.08
N ARG A 303 17.06 5.49 -4.98
CA ARG A 303 18.24 6.36 -4.92
C ARG A 303 18.46 6.96 -3.55
N ALA A 304 17.41 7.46 -2.91
CA ALA A 304 17.56 8.17 -1.66
C ALA A 304 17.87 7.21 -0.49
N SER A 305 17.36 5.98 -0.53
CA SER A 305 17.67 4.94 0.46
C SER A 305 19.14 4.53 0.41
N ILE A 306 19.69 4.29 -0.79
CA ILE A 306 21.10 3.88 -0.93
C ILE A 306 22.08 5.04 -0.71
N GLN A 307 21.69 6.28 -1.04
CA GLN A 307 22.50 7.46 -0.72
C GLN A 307 22.59 7.71 0.79
N LYS A 308 21.50 7.52 1.55
CA LYS A 308 21.54 7.58 3.02
C LYS A 308 22.45 6.51 3.60
N TRP A 309 22.38 5.31 3.05
CA TRP A 309 23.24 4.18 3.45
C TRP A 309 24.73 4.50 3.30
N PHE A 310 25.15 5.09 2.18
CA PHE A 310 26.56 5.52 1.98
C PHE A 310 26.96 6.68 2.88
N LYS A 311 26.06 7.66 3.10
CA LYS A 311 26.33 8.79 4.01
C LYS A 311 26.55 8.36 5.46
N ALA A 312 26.00 7.22 5.87
CA ALA A 312 26.25 6.62 7.18
C ALA A 312 27.62 5.89 7.28
N GLY A 313 28.48 6.00 6.27
CA GLY A 313 29.81 5.40 6.24
C GLY A 313 29.83 3.93 5.81
N ASN A 314 28.69 3.37 5.40
CA ASN A 314 28.60 1.97 5.00
C ASN A 314 29.06 1.80 3.54
N LEU A 315 30.14 1.05 3.34
CA LEU A 315 30.65 0.67 2.00
C LEU A 315 30.23 -0.75 1.59
N LEU A 316 29.26 -1.34 2.29
CA LEU A 316 28.71 -2.65 1.97
C LEU A 316 27.39 -2.47 1.21
N CYS A 317 27.08 -3.38 0.30
CA CYS A 317 25.81 -3.45 -0.39
C CYS A 317 24.72 -3.93 0.61
N PRO A 318 23.65 -3.17 0.86
CA PRO A 318 22.67 -3.50 1.90
C PRO A 318 21.98 -4.86 1.73
N LYS A 319 21.72 -5.28 0.48
CA LYS A 319 21.02 -6.53 0.18
C LYS A 319 21.96 -7.75 0.10
N THR A 320 23.19 -7.57 -0.40
CA THR A 320 24.12 -8.69 -0.63
C THR A 320 25.24 -8.77 0.41
N GLY A 321 25.39 -7.77 1.28
CA GLY A 321 26.47 -7.70 2.27
C GLY A 321 27.86 -7.41 1.68
N GLU A 322 27.98 -7.24 0.36
CA GLU A 322 29.26 -7.16 -0.32
C GLU A 322 29.92 -5.79 -0.30
N LYS A 323 31.26 -5.74 -0.23
CA LYS A 323 32.01 -4.48 -0.29
C LYS A 323 31.94 -3.85 -1.68
N LEU A 324 31.43 -2.63 -1.74
CA LEU A 324 31.27 -1.85 -2.97
C LEU A 324 32.61 -1.21 -3.36
N PRO A 325 33.12 -1.46 -4.59
CA PRO A 325 34.36 -0.83 -5.08
C PRO A 325 34.22 0.70 -5.27
N ASN A 326 33.00 1.19 -5.54
CA ASN A 326 32.68 2.61 -5.62
C ASN A 326 31.22 2.88 -5.18
N THR A 327 30.88 4.14 -4.93
CA THR A 327 29.53 4.58 -4.56
C THR A 327 28.75 5.14 -5.75
N GLU A 328 29.10 4.74 -6.98
CA GLU A 328 28.44 5.23 -8.19
C GLU A 328 27.04 4.61 -8.33
N LEU A 329 26.08 5.43 -8.75
CA LEU A 329 24.66 5.05 -8.85
C LEU A 329 24.19 5.17 -10.30
N VAL A 330 23.94 4.04 -10.95
CA VAL A 330 23.46 3.97 -12.34
C VAL A 330 21.93 3.96 -12.35
N PRO A 331 21.23 4.93 -12.99
CA PRO A 331 19.78 4.92 -13.07
C PRO A 331 19.23 3.69 -13.82
N ASN A 332 18.19 3.05 -13.30
CA ASN A 332 17.51 1.92 -13.94
C ASN A 332 16.17 2.36 -14.54
N SER A 333 16.23 3.01 -15.71
CA SER A 333 15.05 3.56 -16.38
C SER A 333 14.05 2.51 -16.87
N THR A 334 14.51 1.29 -17.17
CA THR A 334 13.65 0.19 -17.63
C THR A 334 12.78 -0.31 -16.48
N LEU A 335 13.38 -0.60 -15.33
CA LEU A 335 12.66 -1.01 -14.14
C LEU A 335 11.71 0.11 -13.68
N ARG A 336 12.12 1.38 -13.73
CA ARG A 336 11.25 2.52 -13.45
C ARG A 336 9.95 2.51 -14.28
N LYS A 337 10.04 2.23 -15.58
CA LYS A 337 8.85 2.13 -16.47
C LYS A 337 7.93 0.97 -16.09
N LEU A 338 8.50 -0.19 -15.77
CA LEU A 338 7.74 -1.38 -15.34
C LEU A 338 7.03 -1.15 -14.01
N ILE A 339 7.72 -0.53 -13.05
CA ILE A 339 7.17 -0.14 -11.76
C ILE A 339 5.98 0.83 -11.96
N HIS A 340 6.11 1.82 -12.85
CA HIS A 340 5.01 2.74 -13.19
C HIS A 340 3.80 2.03 -13.82
N GLN A 341 4.04 1.06 -14.70
CA GLN A 341 2.96 0.31 -15.36
C GLN A 341 2.23 -0.62 -14.39
N PHE A 342 2.99 -1.36 -13.57
CA PHE A 342 2.44 -2.18 -12.48
C PHE A 342 1.55 -1.38 -11.53
N CYS A 343 1.98 -0.16 -11.22
CA CYS A 343 1.25 0.76 -10.38
C CYS A 343 -0.06 1.27 -10.98
N ALA A 344 -0.06 1.60 -12.28
CA ALA A 344 -1.27 1.98 -13.01
C ALA A 344 -2.32 0.85 -13.01
N ASP A 345 -1.87 -0.40 -13.17
CA ASP A 345 -2.74 -1.56 -13.32
C ASP A 345 -3.27 -2.10 -11.97
N ASN A 346 -2.62 -1.76 -10.85
CA ASN A 346 -3.04 -2.17 -9.49
C ASN A 346 -3.64 -1.02 -8.66
N GLY A 347 -3.90 0.15 -9.25
CA GLY A 347 -4.42 1.32 -8.54
C GLY A 347 -3.46 1.87 -7.46
N VAL A 348 -2.18 1.49 -7.51
CA VAL A 348 -1.13 1.97 -6.61
C VAL A 348 -0.43 3.13 -7.28
N SER A 349 -0.52 4.36 -6.76
CA SER A 349 0.06 5.50 -7.46
C SER A 349 1.56 5.68 -7.20
N LEU A 350 2.36 5.76 -8.27
CA LEU A 350 3.73 6.27 -8.23
C LEU A 350 3.81 7.62 -8.92
N SER A 351 4.31 8.58 -8.16
CA SER A 351 4.53 9.93 -8.63
C SER A 351 5.37 9.98 -9.91
N LYS A 352 4.89 10.75 -10.90
CA LYS A 352 5.74 11.28 -11.97
C LYS A 352 6.72 12.25 -11.31
N SER A 353 7.93 11.79 -11.05
CA SER A 353 9.05 12.66 -10.67
C SER A 353 9.43 13.57 -11.85
N ARG A 354 8.82 14.76 -11.86
CA ARG A 354 9.40 16.04 -12.28
C ARG A 354 9.09 17.10 -11.22
N SER A 355 9.42 16.80 -9.97
CA SER A 355 9.76 17.82 -8.98
C SER A 355 10.62 17.19 -7.90
N LYS A 356 11.67 17.91 -7.53
CA LYS A 356 12.76 17.47 -6.66
C LYS A 356 12.22 17.11 -5.25
N ASN A 357 12.76 16.04 -4.66
CA ASN A 357 12.92 15.89 -3.19
C ASN A 357 11.69 15.74 -2.26
N ARG A 358 10.54 15.21 -2.67
CA ARG A 358 9.35 15.21 -1.76
C ARG A 358 8.73 13.89 -1.29
N ASP A 359 9.07 12.72 -1.83
CA ASP A 359 8.30 11.50 -1.48
C ASP A 359 8.85 10.62 -0.33
N ILE A 360 10.08 10.84 0.17
CA ILE A 360 10.50 10.31 1.50
C ILE A 360 10.08 11.26 2.65
N THR A 361 9.68 12.48 2.30
CA THR A 361 9.38 13.56 3.25
C THR A 361 7.90 13.62 3.63
N ARG A 362 7.00 12.93 2.89
CA ARG A 362 5.54 13.03 3.10
C ARG A 362 5.01 12.34 4.35
N THR A 363 5.78 11.48 5.00
CA THR A 363 5.38 10.80 6.25
C THR A 363 6.17 11.22 7.47
N ILE A 364 7.24 12.02 7.32
CA ILE A 364 8.04 12.54 8.46
C ILE A 364 7.34 13.71 9.14
N VAL A 365 6.50 14.46 8.40
CA VAL A 365 5.83 15.67 8.88
C VAL A 365 4.33 15.54 8.72
N ALA A 366 3.56 16.09 9.64
CA ALA A 366 2.09 16.00 9.69
C ALA A 366 1.35 16.69 8.52
N GLY A 367 2.04 17.32 7.57
CA GLY A 367 1.45 18.07 6.46
C GLY A 367 0.95 19.48 6.81
N SER A 368 0.62 19.75 8.08
CA SER A 368 0.35 21.09 8.61
C SER A 368 0.55 21.17 10.14
N PRO A 369 0.72 22.37 10.73
CA PRO A 369 0.78 22.55 12.18
C PRO A 369 -0.50 22.09 12.91
N ALA A 370 -1.68 22.38 12.36
CA ALA A 370 -2.93 21.93 12.93
C ALA A 370 -3.07 20.40 12.90
N ALA A 371 -2.63 19.74 11.83
CA ALA A 371 -2.61 18.28 11.78
C ALA A 371 -1.66 17.69 12.85
N ALA A 372 -0.48 18.30 13.03
CA ALA A 372 0.46 17.90 14.06
C ALA A 372 -0.16 17.99 15.46
N GLY A 373 -0.71 19.15 15.82
CA GLY A 373 -1.33 19.35 17.13
C GLY A 373 -2.55 18.46 17.38
N ALA A 374 -3.36 18.19 16.35
CA ALA A 374 -4.49 17.26 16.47
C ALA A 374 -4.04 15.83 16.77
N ILE A 375 -2.97 15.36 16.12
CA ILE A 375 -2.41 14.01 16.32
C ILE A 375 -1.68 13.91 17.66
N GLU A 376 -0.98 14.95 18.11
CA GLU A 376 -0.37 14.99 19.44
C GLU A 376 -1.43 14.88 20.55
N LEU A 377 -2.47 15.73 20.52
CA LEU A 377 -3.56 15.68 21.49
C LEU A 377 -4.29 14.33 21.46
N LEU A 378 -4.51 13.77 20.27
CA LEU A 378 -5.09 12.44 20.13
C LEU A 378 -4.18 11.35 20.72
N SER A 379 -2.86 11.45 20.54
CA SER A 379 -1.90 10.50 21.08
C SER A 379 -1.89 10.52 22.61
N ASP A 380 -1.93 11.71 23.21
CA ASP A 380 -2.03 11.89 24.67
C ASP A 380 -3.34 11.34 25.22
N PHE A 381 -4.46 11.58 24.53
CA PHE A 381 -5.76 11.01 24.88
C PHE A 381 -5.73 9.47 24.83
N LEU A 382 -5.15 8.89 23.77
CA LEU A 382 -5.05 7.44 23.61
C LEU A 382 -4.14 6.81 24.67
N ALA A 383 -3.04 7.46 25.03
CA ALA A 383 -2.15 7.01 26.11
C ALA A 383 -2.90 6.99 27.46
N ASN A 384 -3.60 8.06 27.81
CA ASN A 384 -4.42 8.12 29.02
C ASN A 384 -5.52 7.06 29.02
N ARG A 385 -6.19 6.85 27.88
CA ARG A 385 -7.22 5.82 27.71
C ARG A 385 -6.65 4.41 27.91
N LEU A 386 -5.45 4.12 27.42
CA LEU A 386 -4.78 2.84 27.62
C LEU A 386 -4.39 2.60 29.09
N CYS A 387 -3.98 3.64 29.81
CA CYS A 387 -3.61 3.54 31.22
C CYS A 387 -4.84 3.35 32.13
N TYR A 388 -5.81 4.26 32.02
CA TYR A 388 -6.90 4.42 33.00
C TYR A 388 -8.28 3.96 32.50
N GLY A 389 -8.40 3.57 31.23
CA GLY A 389 -9.68 3.14 30.65
C GLY A 389 -10.14 1.76 31.12
N THR A 390 -11.42 1.46 30.87
CA THR A 390 -11.97 0.10 30.99
C THR A 390 -11.31 -0.84 29.97
N ARG A 391 -11.48 -2.16 30.13
CA ARG A 391 -10.94 -3.14 29.15
C ARG A 391 -11.36 -2.83 27.71
N GLU A 392 -12.62 -2.44 27.53
CA GLU A 392 -13.15 -2.04 26.23
C GLU A 392 -12.50 -0.75 25.70
N HIS A 393 -12.34 0.27 26.55
CA HIS A 393 -11.62 1.50 26.18
C HIS A 393 -10.16 1.23 25.80
N LYS A 394 -9.47 0.35 26.54
CA LYS A 394 -8.09 -0.03 26.24
C LYS A 394 -7.97 -0.74 24.90
N ASN A 395 -8.86 -1.70 24.62
CA ASN A 395 -8.91 -2.40 23.34
C ASN A 395 -9.15 -1.42 22.17
N LYS A 396 -10.11 -0.49 22.32
CA LYS A 396 -10.37 0.56 21.32
C LYS A 396 -9.18 1.48 21.13
N GLY A 397 -8.51 1.87 22.22
CA GLY A 397 -7.28 2.65 22.17
C GLY A 397 -6.21 1.95 21.34
N ALA A 398 -5.95 0.67 21.61
CA ALA A 398 -5.00 -0.13 20.84
C ALA A 398 -5.38 -0.23 19.35
N HIS A 399 -6.67 -0.41 19.06
CA HIS A 399 -7.18 -0.43 17.68
C HIS A 399 -6.94 0.90 16.94
N GLU A 400 -7.23 2.04 17.58
CA GLU A 400 -7.04 3.37 16.99
C GLU A 400 -5.56 3.64 16.73
N ILE A 401 -4.67 3.28 17.66
CA ILE A 401 -3.20 3.38 17.49
C ILE A 401 -2.74 2.56 16.28
N ARG A 402 -3.24 1.32 16.11
CA ARG A 402 -2.93 0.49 14.95
C ARG A 402 -3.28 1.17 13.63
N LEU A 403 -4.40 1.89 13.58
CA LEU A 403 -4.84 2.61 12.38
C LEU A 403 -3.99 3.85 12.12
N LEU A 404 -3.75 4.68 13.13
CA LEU A 404 -2.96 5.90 13.02
C LEU A 404 -1.50 5.61 12.63
N ALA A 405 -0.93 4.53 13.16
CA ALA A 405 0.46 4.12 12.90
C ALA A 405 0.64 3.36 11.58
N LYS A 406 -0.44 3.01 10.85
CA LYS A 406 -0.39 2.15 9.67
C LYS A 406 0.56 2.69 8.60
N SER A 407 0.42 3.97 8.25
CA SER A 407 1.10 4.55 7.08
C SER A 407 1.82 5.87 7.34
N ASN A 408 1.81 6.41 8.58
CA ASN A 408 2.37 7.72 8.88
C ASN A 408 3.48 7.64 9.94
N ILE A 409 4.69 8.07 9.59
CA ILE A 409 5.87 8.02 10.47
C ILE A 409 5.76 9.07 11.59
N PHE A 410 5.26 10.26 11.28
CA PHE A 410 4.97 11.31 12.25
C PHE A 410 4.02 10.79 13.34
N ASN A 411 2.90 10.16 12.94
CA ASN A 411 1.96 9.58 13.89
C ASN A 411 2.63 8.52 14.78
N ARG A 412 3.50 7.66 14.23
CA ARG A 412 4.25 6.68 15.02
C ARG A 412 5.12 7.37 16.07
N SER A 413 5.79 8.47 15.72
CA SER A 413 6.59 9.24 16.69
C SER A 413 5.70 9.78 17.81
N CYS A 414 4.64 10.54 17.47
CA CYS A 414 3.74 11.11 18.47
C CYS A 414 3.15 10.06 19.42
N LEU A 415 2.76 8.89 18.89
CA LEU A 415 2.24 7.79 19.69
C LEU A 415 3.29 7.21 20.65
N VAL A 416 4.55 7.11 20.22
CA VAL A 416 5.66 6.67 21.08
C VAL A 416 5.97 7.72 22.13
N ASP A 417 6.06 8.99 21.73
CA ASP A 417 6.41 10.13 22.58
C ASP A 417 5.34 10.38 23.65
N ALA A 418 4.06 10.13 23.34
CA ALA A 418 2.94 10.15 24.28
C ALA A 418 2.94 8.96 25.27
N GLY A 419 3.90 8.03 25.17
CA GLY A 419 4.03 6.93 26.13
C GLY A 419 3.02 5.79 25.95
N THR A 420 2.57 5.52 24.72
CA THR A 420 1.60 4.43 24.48
C THR A 420 2.19 3.02 24.58
N VAL A 421 3.51 2.87 24.50
CA VAL A 421 4.17 1.54 24.45
C VAL A 421 4.00 0.72 25.74
N PRO A 422 4.29 1.23 26.95
CA PRO A 422 4.14 0.44 28.18
C PRO A 422 2.73 -0.13 28.40
N PRO A 423 1.63 0.65 28.27
CA PRO A 423 0.31 0.08 28.47
C PRO A 423 -0.08 -0.88 27.33
N LEU A 424 0.39 -0.69 26.09
CA LEU A 424 0.20 -1.68 25.02
C LEU A 424 0.88 -3.03 25.33
N LEU A 425 2.07 -3.00 25.94
CA LEU A 425 2.74 -4.21 26.40
C LEU A 425 1.93 -4.93 27.48
N ASN A 426 1.35 -4.18 28.43
CA ASN A 426 0.47 -4.77 29.45
C ASN A 426 -0.80 -5.39 28.86
N LEU A 427 -1.32 -4.87 27.74
CA LEU A 427 -2.48 -5.46 27.06
C LEU A 427 -2.17 -6.81 26.40
N LEU A 428 -0.90 -7.19 26.20
CA LEU A 428 -0.55 -8.50 25.64
C LEU A 428 -0.94 -9.66 26.56
N ASP A 429 -1.03 -9.42 27.87
CA ASP A 429 -1.48 -10.40 28.87
C ASP A 429 -3.02 -10.46 29.02
N SER A 430 -3.77 -9.74 28.17
CA SER A 430 -5.23 -9.79 28.17
C SER A 430 -5.75 -11.19 27.83
N SER A 431 -6.80 -11.63 28.51
CA SER A 431 -7.53 -12.86 28.19
C SER A 431 -8.50 -12.70 27.01
N ASP A 432 -8.65 -11.48 26.48
CA ASP A 432 -9.48 -11.20 25.31
C ASP A 432 -8.64 -11.27 24.01
N PRO A 433 -8.95 -12.19 23.08
CA PRO A 433 -8.18 -12.36 21.85
C PRO A 433 -8.11 -11.08 21.00
N THR A 434 -9.20 -10.31 20.93
CA THR A 434 -9.23 -9.07 20.15
C THR A 434 -8.31 -8.01 20.74
N SER A 435 -8.30 -7.85 22.06
CA SER A 435 -7.39 -6.95 22.77
C SER A 435 -5.92 -7.33 22.55
N GLN A 436 -5.58 -8.61 22.67
CA GLN A 436 -4.22 -9.08 22.44
C GLN A 436 -3.76 -8.83 20.99
N VAL A 437 -4.61 -9.13 19.99
CA VAL A 437 -4.34 -8.86 18.57
C VAL A 437 -4.17 -7.36 18.30
N ASN A 438 -5.06 -6.51 18.82
CA ASN A 438 -4.96 -5.07 18.61
C ASN A 438 -3.69 -4.51 19.25
N ALA A 439 -3.32 -4.97 20.44
CA ALA A 439 -2.10 -4.54 21.13
C ALA A 439 -0.82 -4.96 20.39
N ILE A 440 -0.68 -6.24 20.01
CA ILE A 440 0.52 -6.70 19.28
C ILE A 440 0.60 -6.07 17.88
N SER A 441 -0.55 -5.82 17.25
CA SER A 441 -0.61 -5.10 15.97
C SER A 441 -0.17 -3.65 16.10
N ALA A 442 -0.59 -2.95 17.15
CA ALA A 442 -0.16 -1.58 17.41
C ALA A 442 1.37 -1.53 17.63
N LEU A 443 1.91 -2.43 18.46
CA LEU A 443 3.35 -2.56 18.69
C LEU A 443 4.12 -2.88 17.40
N LEU A 444 3.59 -3.75 16.53
CA LEU A 444 4.15 -4.00 15.19
C LEU A 444 4.23 -2.72 14.35
N LYS A 445 3.19 -1.87 14.38
CA LYS A 445 3.22 -0.62 13.60
C LYS A 445 4.23 0.37 14.18
N LEU A 446 4.33 0.46 15.50
CA LEU A 446 5.29 1.33 16.18
C LEU A 446 6.75 0.86 15.98
N SER A 447 7.01 -0.46 15.97
CA SER A 447 8.35 -1.03 15.77
C SER A 447 8.94 -0.76 14.39
N LYS A 448 8.13 -0.31 13.41
CA LYS A 448 8.64 0.16 12.12
C LYS A 448 9.42 1.48 12.24
N HIS A 449 9.27 2.22 13.32
CA HIS A 449 10.03 3.44 13.61
C HIS A 449 11.10 3.19 14.67
N ASP A 450 12.25 3.89 14.59
CA ASP A 450 13.38 3.64 15.48
C ASP A 450 13.08 3.99 16.94
N SER A 451 12.36 5.09 17.20
CA SER A 451 11.90 5.42 18.56
C SER A 451 10.97 4.33 19.12
N GLY A 452 10.12 3.74 18.28
CA GLY A 452 9.23 2.65 18.67
C GLY A 452 9.99 1.36 19.00
N LYS A 453 11.00 0.98 18.20
CA LYS A 453 11.86 -0.19 18.53
C LYS A 453 12.54 0.01 19.88
N LYS A 454 13.11 1.21 20.09
CA LYS A 454 13.79 1.59 21.34
C LYS A 454 12.84 1.51 22.52
N ALA A 455 11.69 2.18 22.44
CA ALA A 455 10.69 2.18 23.51
C ALA A 455 10.19 0.78 23.85
N ILE A 456 9.98 -0.10 22.86
CA ILE A 456 9.53 -1.48 23.11
C ILE A 456 10.56 -2.27 23.93
N VAL A 457 11.84 -2.19 23.56
CA VAL A 457 12.89 -2.96 24.23
C VAL A 457 13.22 -2.39 25.60
N GLU A 458 13.35 -1.06 25.73
CA GLU A 458 13.65 -0.40 27.01
C GLU A 458 12.55 -0.60 28.06
N ASN A 459 11.30 -0.79 27.63
CA ASN A 459 10.17 -1.13 28.52
C ASN A 459 9.99 -2.66 28.71
N GLY A 460 11.01 -3.46 28.43
CA GLY A 460 11.00 -4.91 28.70
C GLY A 460 10.09 -5.72 27.76
N GLY A 461 9.71 -5.18 26.60
CA GLY A 461 8.70 -5.75 25.72
C GLY A 461 9.07 -7.07 25.04
N LEU A 462 10.35 -7.46 25.02
CA LEU A 462 10.78 -8.71 24.39
C LEU A 462 10.09 -9.93 25.01
N LYS A 463 10.01 -10.00 26.34
CA LYS A 463 9.41 -11.16 27.03
C LYS A 463 7.91 -11.28 26.75
N PRO A 464 7.06 -10.24 26.92
CA PRO A 464 5.64 -10.31 26.54
C PRO A 464 5.41 -10.65 25.06
N ILE A 465 6.18 -10.07 24.14
CA ILE A 465 6.07 -10.36 22.70
C ILE A 465 6.38 -11.84 22.42
N LEU A 466 7.44 -12.39 23.03
CA LEU A 466 7.79 -13.80 22.90
C LEU A 466 6.75 -14.74 23.53
N THR A 467 6.13 -14.34 24.64
CA THR A 467 4.98 -15.07 25.20
C THR A 467 3.83 -15.14 24.20
N VAL A 468 3.49 -14.03 23.52
CA VAL A 468 2.45 -14.02 22.48
C VAL A 468 2.84 -14.88 21.27
N LEU A 469 4.12 -14.93 20.89
CA LEU A 469 4.58 -15.82 19.81
C LEU A 469 4.34 -17.29 20.17
N LYS A 470 4.72 -17.68 21.40
CA LYS A 470 4.66 -19.06 21.88
C LYS A 470 3.22 -19.52 22.16
N SER A 471 2.44 -18.71 22.85
CA SER A 471 1.14 -19.11 23.41
C SER A 471 0.07 -18.02 23.26
N GLY A 472 0.11 -17.24 22.18
CA GLY A 472 -0.93 -16.26 21.85
C GLY A 472 -2.30 -16.92 21.71
N LEU A 473 -3.36 -16.19 22.05
CA LEU A 473 -4.75 -16.67 22.09
C LEU A 473 -5.30 -17.10 20.73
N ASN A 474 -4.72 -16.60 19.65
CA ASN A 474 -5.03 -17.03 18.30
C ASN A 474 -3.78 -17.02 17.41
N LEU A 475 -3.89 -17.71 16.27
CA LEU A 475 -2.78 -17.81 15.31
C LEU A 475 -2.39 -16.43 14.77
N GLU A 476 -3.34 -15.53 14.55
CA GLU A 476 -3.07 -14.17 14.07
C GLU A 476 -2.10 -13.41 15.00
N ALA A 477 -2.33 -13.42 16.31
CA ALA A 477 -1.46 -12.77 17.28
C ALA A 477 -0.04 -13.35 17.26
N ARG A 478 0.11 -14.67 17.15
CA ARG A 478 1.42 -15.34 17.02
C ARG A 478 2.16 -14.87 15.76
N GLN A 479 1.46 -14.76 14.63
CA GLN A 479 2.03 -14.30 13.35
C GLN A 479 2.46 -12.83 13.38
N ILE A 480 1.68 -11.98 14.03
CA ILE A 480 2.00 -10.56 14.21
C ILE A 480 3.16 -10.39 15.19
N SER A 481 3.26 -11.25 16.20
CA SER A 481 4.42 -11.29 17.10
C SER A 481 5.70 -11.65 16.34
N ALA A 482 5.68 -12.67 15.48
CA ALA A 482 6.82 -13.01 14.62
C ALA A 482 7.26 -11.85 13.73
N ALA A 483 6.30 -11.14 13.12
CA ALA A 483 6.59 -9.93 12.35
C ALA A 483 7.21 -8.82 13.23
N THR A 484 6.74 -8.66 14.46
CA THR A 484 7.28 -7.66 15.39
C THR A 484 8.73 -7.97 15.74
N ILE A 485 9.04 -9.25 16.00
CA ILE A 485 10.40 -9.74 16.24
C ILE A 485 11.32 -9.44 15.06
N PHE A 486 10.86 -9.67 13.82
CA PHE A 486 11.60 -9.31 12.60
C PHE A 486 11.96 -7.82 12.54
N TYR A 487 11.03 -6.91 12.89
CA TYR A 487 11.36 -5.48 12.90
C TYR A 487 12.33 -5.12 14.03
N LEU A 488 12.24 -5.76 15.20
CA LEU A 488 13.15 -5.51 16.31
C LEU A 488 14.57 -6.05 16.04
N SER A 489 14.70 -7.22 15.42
CA SER A 489 15.98 -7.86 15.08
C SER A 489 16.78 -7.13 13.98
N SER A 490 16.18 -6.12 13.33
CA SER A 490 16.91 -5.20 12.46
C SER A 490 17.99 -4.41 13.22
N VAL A 491 17.80 -4.17 14.51
CA VAL A 491 18.79 -3.56 15.40
C VAL A 491 19.72 -4.64 15.94
N HIS A 492 21.02 -4.44 15.77
CA HIS A 492 22.04 -5.42 16.11
C HIS A 492 22.01 -5.88 17.58
N ASP A 493 21.85 -4.96 18.54
CA ASP A 493 21.83 -5.34 19.96
C ASP A 493 20.55 -6.08 20.34
N TYR A 494 19.41 -5.73 19.74
CA TYR A 494 18.14 -6.44 19.98
C TYR A 494 18.18 -7.83 19.38
N ARG A 495 18.81 -8.01 18.22
CA ARG A 495 19.06 -9.32 17.61
C ARG A 495 19.82 -10.27 18.53
N LYS A 496 20.87 -9.76 19.21
CA LYS A 496 21.63 -10.52 20.21
C LYS A 496 20.73 -10.94 21.37
N LEU A 497 19.97 -10.00 21.92
CA LEU A 497 19.06 -10.26 23.06
C LEU A 497 17.98 -11.28 22.71
N ILE A 498 17.33 -11.13 21.55
CA ILE A 498 16.28 -12.04 21.09
C ILE A 498 16.86 -13.44 20.88
N GLY A 499 17.99 -13.57 20.17
CA GLY A 499 18.64 -14.86 19.94
C GLY A 499 19.22 -15.51 21.20
N ALA A 500 19.57 -14.71 22.21
CA ALA A 500 19.96 -15.20 23.54
C ALA A 500 18.79 -15.67 24.39
N THR A 501 17.55 -15.26 24.08
CA THR A 501 16.38 -15.60 24.89
C THR A 501 15.95 -17.05 24.65
N PRO A 502 15.92 -17.91 25.71
CA PRO A 502 15.49 -19.29 25.56
C PRO A 502 14.06 -19.39 25.03
N GLY A 503 13.85 -20.28 24.06
CA GLY A 503 12.54 -20.51 23.45
C GLY A 503 12.15 -19.53 22.34
N ALA A 504 12.92 -18.46 22.08
CA ALA A 504 12.61 -17.52 21.00
C ALA A 504 12.69 -18.19 19.61
N ILE A 505 13.81 -18.86 19.32
CA ILE A 505 14.00 -19.60 18.06
C ILE A 505 13.00 -20.77 17.97
N PRO A 506 12.88 -21.66 18.98
CA PRO A 506 11.87 -22.74 18.95
C PRO A 506 10.43 -22.26 18.65
N ALA A 507 10.00 -21.14 19.22
CA ALA A 507 8.65 -20.62 18.96
C ALA A 507 8.47 -20.11 17.52
N LEU A 508 9.52 -19.56 16.89
CA LEU A 508 9.49 -19.23 15.47
C LEU A 508 9.42 -20.50 14.60
N VAL A 509 10.17 -21.54 14.95
CA VAL A 509 10.18 -22.83 14.25
C VAL A 509 8.83 -23.52 14.33
N GLU A 510 8.18 -23.48 15.49
CA GLU A 510 6.81 -23.97 15.67
C GLU A 510 5.82 -23.23 14.75
N LEU A 511 5.97 -21.91 14.60
CA LEU A 511 5.14 -21.12 13.69
C LEU A 511 5.41 -21.44 12.21
N ILE A 512 6.62 -21.86 11.83
CA ILE A 512 6.91 -22.39 10.48
C ILE A 512 6.14 -23.70 10.24
N LYS A 513 6.03 -24.54 11.26
CA LYS A 513 5.35 -25.84 11.19
C LYS A 513 3.83 -25.69 11.07
N GLU A 514 3.23 -24.87 11.93
CA GLU A 514 1.76 -24.80 12.11
C GLU A 514 1.10 -23.54 11.50
N GLY A 515 1.89 -22.55 11.09
CA GLY A 515 1.38 -21.25 10.65
C GLY A 515 0.72 -21.25 9.27
N THR A 516 -0.06 -20.20 8.99
CA THR A 516 -0.49 -19.89 7.61
C THR A 516 0.71 -19.49 6.75
N SER A 517 0.53 -19.35 5.43
CA SER A 517 1.58 -18.85 4.53
C SER A 517 2.22 -17.54 5.04
N CYS A 518 1.42 -16.61 5.56
CA CYS A 518 1.88 -15.36 6.17
C CYS A 518 2.68 -15.62 7.46
N GLY A 519 2.20 -16.52 8.32
CA GLY A 519 2.89 -16.91 9.55
C GLY A 519 4.25 -17.54 9.30
N LYS A 520 4.31 -18.49 8.37
CA LYS A 520 5.55 -19.13 7.94
C LYS A 520 6.53 -18.09 7.40
N LYS A 521 6.08 -17.22 6.50
CA LYS A 521 6.92 -16.14 5.96
C LYS A 521 7.49 -15.26 7.07
N ASN A 522 6.64 -14.75 7.97
CA ASN A 522 7.06 -13.89 9.08
C ASN A 522 8.09 -14.59 9.99
N ALA A 523 7.90 -15.88 10.27
CA ALA A 523 8.83 -16.65 11.08
C ALA A 523 10.17 -16.88 10.36
N VAL A 524 10.15 -17.24 9.08
CA VAL A 524 11.36 -17.46 8.26
C VAL A 524 12.18 -16.17 8.17
N VAL A 525 11.57 -15.02 7.88
CA VAL A 525 12.31 -13.75 7.80
C VAL A 525 12.83 -13.30 9.18
N ALA A 526 12.10 -13.60 10.27
CA ALA A 526 12.61 -13.38 11.62
C ALA A 526 13.84 -14.25 11.92
N ILE A 527 13.82 -15.55 11.57
CA ILE A 527 15.00 -16.43 11.71
C ILE A 527 16.16 -15.93 10.87
N PHE A 528 15.91 -15.55 9.60
CA PHE A 528 16.94 -15.00 8.71
C PHE A 528 17.65 -13.79 9.33
N THR A 529 16.88 -12.83 9.86
CA THR A 529 17.47 -11.66 10.52
C THR A 529 18.21 -12.00 11.81
N LEU A 530 17.82 -13.05 12.55
CA LEU A 530 18.55 -13.51 13.73
C LEU A 530 19.88 -14.16 13.37
N LEU A 531 19.96 -14.86 12.23
CA LEU A 531 21.19 -15.49 11.73
C LEU A 531 22.27 -14.48 11.30
N LEU A 532 21.91 -13.21 11.12
CA LEU A 532 22.91 -12.12 10.96
C LEU A 532 23.76 -11.89 12.22
N HIS A 533 23.53 -12.64 13.29
CA HIS A 533 24.42 -12.75 14.43
C HIS A 533 24.89 -14.20 14.56
N ASN A 534 26.16 -14.46 14.21
CA ASN A 534 26.74 -15.81 14.09
C ASN A 534 26.45 -16.77 15.27
N PRO A 535 26.50 -16.35 16.55
CA PRO A 535 26.15 -17.23 17.68
C PRO A 535 24.73 -17.82 17.65
N ASN A 536 23.82 -17.26 16.84
CA ASN A 536 22.48 -17.80 16.67
C ASN A 536 22.43 -18.97 15.68
N HIS A 537 23.46 -19.17 14.84
CA HIS A 537 23.51 -20.28 13.88
C HIS A 537 23.38 -21.62 14.57
N GLN A 538 24.23 -21.88 15.57
CA GLN A 538 24.20 -23.13 16.34
C GLN A 538 22.82 -23.39 16.95
N LYS A 539 22.19 -22.34 17.53
CA LYS A 539 20.87 -22.47 18.16
C LYS A 539 19.76 -22.77 17.15
N VAL A 540 19.87 -22.27 15.92
CA VAL A 540 18.93 -22.62 14.84
C VAL A 540 19.18 -24.06 14.36
N LEU A 541 20.45 -24.48 14.25
CA LEU A 541 20.81 -25.86 13.88
C LEU A 541 20.35 -26.91 14.91
N GLU A 542 20.28 -26.54 16.19
CA GLU A 542 19.75 -27.38 17.27
C GLU A 542 18.21 -27.57 17.21
N THR A 543 17.52 -27.00 16.21
CA THR A 543 16.05 -27.13 16.02
C THR A 543 15.69 -27.83 14.71
N GLU A 544 14.41 -28.17 14.52
CA GLU A 544 13.87 -28.75 13.27
C GLU A 544 13.84 -27.77 12.07
N THR A 545 14.56 -26.64 12.12
CA THR A 545 14.52 -25.60 11.08
C THR A 545 14.89 -26.16 9.70
N ILE A 546 15.99 -26.90 9.58
CA ILE A 546 16.48 -27.39 8.28
C ILE A 546 15.46 -28.33 7.60
N PRO A 547 14.98 -29.42 8.25
CA PRO A 547 13.95 -30.28 7.66
C PRO A 547 12.70 -29.51 7.21
N LEU A 548 12.19 -28.60 8.05
CA LEU A 548 10.99 -27.82 7.73
C LEU A 548 11.17 -26.92 6.50
N LEU A 549 12.32 -26.27 6.35
CA LEU A 549 12.61 -25.44 5.19
C LEU A 549 12.77 -26.27 3.92
N VAL A 550 13.38 -27.46 4.01
CA VAL A 550 13.49 -28.39 2.88
C VAL A 550 12.11 -28.89 2.45
N ASP A 551 11.21 -29.18 3.39
CA ASP A 551 9.82 -29.53 3.10
C ASP A 551 9.05 -28.38 2.44
N ILE A 552 9.28 -27.13 2.88
CA ILE A 552 8.70 -25.93 2.24
C ILE A 552 9.16 -25.79 0.79
N LEU A 553 10.45 -25.98 0.51
CA LEU A 553 10.98 -26.02 -0.86
C LEU A 553 10.45 -27.22 -1.66
N GLY A 554 10.06 -28.28 -0.96
CA GLY A 554 9.46 -29.50 -1.48
C GLY A 554 8.02 -29.34 -1.98
N GLY A 555 7.24 -28.43 -1.38
CA GLY A 555 5.79 -28.31 -1.55
C GLY A 555 5.31 -27.13 -2.39
N PRO A 556 3.99 -27.05 -2.66
CA PRO A 556 3.39 -25.95 -3.42
C PRO A 556 3.24 -24.70 -2.53
N ASN A 557 4.26 -23.85 -2.50
CA ASN A 557 4.28 -22.60 -1.72
C ASN A 557 4.50 -21.37 -2.62
N THR A 558 4.21 -20.19 -2.08
CA THR A 558 4.45 -18.91 -2.77
C THR A 558 5.95 -18.68 -3.01
N ASP A 559 6.32 -18.12 -4.16
CA ASP A 559 7.72 -17.80 -4.51
C ASP A 559 8.45 -16.97 -3.45
N GLU A 560 7.74 -16.07 -2.76
CA GLU A 560 8.30 -15.26 -1.66
C GLU A 560 8.77 -16.16 -0.51
N LEU A 561 7.88 -17.00 0.02
CA LEU A 561 8.20 -17.94 1.10
C LEU A 561 9.32 -18.91 0.69
N LEU A 562 9.32 -19.38 -0.56
CA LEU A 562 10.40 -20.24 -1.07
C LEU A 562 11.74 -19.50 -1.11
N THR A 563 11.75 -18.26 -1.59
CA THR A 563 12.95 -17.41 -1.65
C THR A 563 13.48 -17.08 -0.25
N ASP A 564 12.60 -16.77 0.70
CA ASP A 564 12.98 -16.51 2.09
C ASP A 564 13.54 -17.78 2.76
N SER A 565 12.94 -18.94 2.48
CA SER A 565 13.36 -20.24 3.05
C SER A 565 14.75 -20.66 2.54
N ILE A 566 15.00 -20.50 1.24
CA ILE A 566 16.31 -20.81 0.67
C ILE A 566 17.39 -19.82 1.10
N ALA A 567 17.04 -18.57 1.40
CA ALA A 567 17.98 -17.61 1.99
C ALA A 567 18.46 -18.07 3.38
N VAL A 568 17.56 -18.55 4.23
CA VAL A 568 17.92 -19.12 5.54
C VAL A 568 18.84 -20.34 5.40
N LEU A 569 18.49 -21.29 4.52
CA LEU A 569 19.34 -22.45 4.25
C LEU A 569 20.71 -22.06 3.70
N SER A 570 20.78 -21.06 2.82
CA SER A 570 22.03 -20.53 2.29
C SER A 570 22.91 -19.95 3.38
N THR A 571 22.35 -19.17 4.31
CA THR A 571 23.11 -18.61 5.43
C THR A 571 23.61 -19.70 6.39
N LEU A 572 22.80 -20.73 6.66
CA LEU A 572 23.25 -21.86 7.49
C LEU A 572 24.33 -22.70 6.80
N ALA A 573 24.25 -22.87 5.47
CA ALA A 573 25.25 -23.61 4.69
C ALA A 573 26.63 -22.93 4.66
N GLU A 574 26.75 -21.65 5.03
CA GLU A 574 28.06 -20.99 5.18
C GLU A 574 28.90 -21.64 6.29
N MET A 575 28.26 -22.32 7.25
CA MET A 575 28.93 -23.09 8.30
C MET A 575 29.05 -24.57 7.89
N VAL A 576 30.13 -25.22 8.34
CA VAL A 576 30.37 -26.65 8.08
C VAL A 576 29.27 -27.49 8.70
N GLU A 577 28.92 -27.22 9.95
CA GLU A 577 27.87 -27.92 10.69
C GLU A 577 26.51 -27.78 10.00
N GLY A 578 26.20 -26.59 9.47
CA GLY A 578 24.97 -26.34 8.73
C GLY A 578 24.94 -27.07 7.39
N SER A 579 26.06 -27.13 6.69
CA SER A 579 26.19 -27.91 5.44
C SER A 579 25.98 -29.41 5.67
N VAL A 580 26.58 -29.95 6.74
CA VAL A 580 26.40 -31.35 7.14
C VAL A 580 24.93 -31.62 7.51
N ALA A 581 24.31 -30.74 8.29
CA ALA A 581 22.90 -30.88 8.68
C ALA A 581 21.94 -30.81 7.48
N ILE A 582 22.23 -29.98 6.48
CA ILE A 582 21.45 -29.93 5.23
C ILE A 582 21.54 -31.26 4.47
N LEU A 583 22.72 -31.89 4.40
CA LEU A 583 22.89 -33.19 3.73
C LEU A 583 22.22 -34.37 4.44
N GLN A 584 21.97 -34.25 5.75
CA GLN A 584 21.21 -35.25 6.50
C GLN A 584 19.71 -35.25 6.14
N THR A 585 19.26 -34.32 5.30
CA THR A 585 17.90 -34.24 4.76
C THR A 585 17.90 -34.53 3.25
N PRO A 586 16.74 -34.83 2.62
CA PRO A 586 16.66 -35.00 1.16
C PRO A 586 16.78 -33.67 0.38
N ALA A 587 17.65 -32.76 0.82
CA ALA A 587 17.79 -31.41 0.27
C ALA A 587 18.35 -31.39 -1.16
N LEU A 588 19.32 -32.25 -1.51
CA LEU A 588 20.02 -32.18 -2.80
C LEU A 588 19.05 -32.27 -4.00
N PRO A 589 18.15 -33.27 -4.10
CA PRO A 589 17.15 -33.31 -5.19
C PRO A 589 16.21 -32.11 -5.17
N VAL A 590 15.80 -31.65 -3.98
CA VAL A 590 14.89 -30.50 -3.81
C VAL A 590 15.56 -29.21 -4.30
N LEU A 591 16.83 -28.99 -3.98
CA LEU A 591 17.62 -27.84 -4.41
C LEU A 591 17.82 -27.82 -5.93
N ILE A 592 18.19 -28.96 -6.54
CA ILE A 592 18.35 -29.04 -8.00
C ILE A 592 17.02 -28.74 -8.70
N ARG A 593 15.92 -29.30 -8.21
CA ARG A 593 14.58 -29.01 -8.74
C ARG A 593 14.22 -27.54 -8.58
N PHE A 594 14.48 -26.96 -7.40
CA PHE A 594 14.23 -25.54 -7.12
C PHE A 594 15.05 -24.62 -8.05
N LEU A 595 16.31 -24.95 -8.31
CA LEU A 595 17.16 -24.20 -9.24
C LEU A 595 16.56 -24.12 -10.65
N ASN A 596 15.94 -25.21 -11.09
CA ASN A 596 15.25 -25.30 -12.37
C ASN A 596 13.90 -24.55 -12.38
N SER A 597 13.11 -24.66 -11.30
CA SER A 597 11.74 -24.14 -11.26
C SER A 597 11.61 -22.70 -10.73
N SER A 598 12.60 -22.18 -9.99
CA SER A 598 12.51 -20.86 -9.36
C SER A 598 12.35 -19.76 -10.42
N ALA A 599 11.35 -18.90 -10.24
CA ALA A 599 11.16 -17.72 -11.06
C ALA A 599 12.10 -16.56 -10.66
N THR A 600 12.59 -16.55 -9.40
CA THR A 600 13.37 -15.43 -8.87
C THR A 600 14.87 -15.62 -9.11
N PRO A 601 15.59 -14.62 -9.67
CA PRO A 601 17.05 -14.68 -9.83
C PRO A 601 17.78 -14.84 -8.50
N VAL A 602 17.27 -14.20 -7.45
CA VAL A 602 17.81 -14.26 -6.09
C VAL A 602 17.66 -15.66 -5.49
N GLY A 603 16.51 -16.32 -5.68
CA GLY A 603 16.33 -17.70 -5.23
C GLY A 603 17.33 -18.66 -5.90
N LYS A 604 17.57 -18.49 -7.21
CA LYS A 604 18.58 -19.29 -7.93
C LYS A 604 19.99 -19.05 -7.43
N GLU A 605 20.32 -17.81 -7.09
CA GLU A 605 21.62 -17.43 -6.51
C GLU A 605 21.86 -18.09 -5.15
N TYR A 606 20.87 -18.05 -4.24
CA TYR A 606 20.96 -18.74 -2.95
C TYR A 606 21.09 -20.25 -3.13
N CYS A 607 20.33 -20.83 -4.05
CA CYS A 607 20.43 -22.25 -4.36
C CYS A 607 21.83 -22.65 -4.85
N ALA A 608 22.40 -21.88 -5.78
CA ALA A 608 23.76 -22.11 -6.26
C ALA A 608 24.79 -21.92 -5.14
N SER A 609 24.55 -20.98 -4.22
CA SER A 609 25.42 -20.77 -3.05
C SER A 609 25.39 -21.95 -2.10
N ILE A 610 24.20 -22.53 -1.82
CA ILE A 610 24.09 -23.75 -1.01
C ILE A 610 24.85 -24.89 -1.67
N LEU A 611 24.59 -25.19 -2.95
CA LEU A 611 25.27 -26.28 -3.66
C LEU A 611 26.80 -26.12 -3.62
N LEU A 612 27.30 -24.89 -3.78
CA LEU A 612 28.73 -24.61 -3.69
C LEU A 612 29.27 -24.86 -2.28
N SER A 613 28.57 -24.40 -1.24
CA SER A 613 28.96 -24.63 0.15
C SER A 613 28.97 -26.12 0.49
N LEU A 614 27.98 -26.89 0.03
CA LEU A 614 27.93 -28.34 0.23
C LEU A 614 29.13 -29.04 -0.42
N CYS A 615 29.51 -28.67 -1.64
CA CYS A 615 30.72 -29.19 -2.28
C CYS A 615 31.99 -28.86 -1.49
N ASN A 616 32.11 -27.62 -0.99
CA ASN A 616 33.30 -27.17 -0.29
C ASN A 616 33.44 -27.78 1.11
N HIS A 617 32.34 -27.96 1.84
CA HIS A 617 32.36 -28.41 3.23
C HIS A 617 32.22 -29.93 3.38
N CYS A 618 31.53 -30.59 2.45
CA CYS A 618 31.19 -32.01 2.57
C CYS A 618 31.90 -32.91 1.55
N GLY A 619 32.71 -32.31 0.67
CA GLY A 619 33.71 -33.03 -0.13
C GLY A 619 33.15 -33.84 -1.31
N ASP A 620 33.98 -34.79 -1.76
CA ASP A 620 33.85 -35.45 -3.06
C ASP A 620 32.58 -36.30 -3.22
N GLU A 621 31.98 -36.79 -2.13
CA GLU A 621 30.74 -37.57 -2.19
C GLU A 621 29.57 -36.74 -2.74
N VAL A 622 29.45 -35.47 -2.29
CA VAL A 622 28.44 -34.54 -2.81
C VAL A 622 28.73 -34.19 -4.26
N VAL A 623 30.00 -33.91 -4.56
CA VAL A 623 30.45 -33.58 -5.92
C VAL A 623 30.13 -34.73 -6.88
N ALA A 624 30.33 -35.97 -6.47
CA ALA A 624 30.00 -37.16 -7.26
C ALA A 624 28.50 -37.29 -7.54
N ILE A 625 27.63 -37.00 -6.55
CA ILE A 625 26.18 -37.01 -6.73
C ILE A 625 25.76 -35.91 -7.72
N LEU A 626 26.27 -34.69 -7.54
CA LEU A 626 25.97 -33.55 -8.40
C LEU A 626 26.51 -33.74 -9.83
N ALA A 627 27.69 -34.36 -10.00
CA ALA A 627 28.29 -34.62 -11.30
C ALA A 627 27.54 -35.70 -12.11
N LYS A 628 26.78 -36.57 -11.44
CA LYS A 628 25.90 -37.56 -12.09
C LYS A 628 24.61 -36.95 -12.61
N ASP A 629 24.17 -35.81 -12.08
CA ASP A 629 22.98 -35.11 -12.55
C ASP A 629 23.30 -34.32 -13.84
N THR A 630 22.95 -34.90 -14.98
CA THR A 630 23.19 -34.32 -16.30
C THR A 630 22.43 -33.01 -16.53
N SER A 631 21.36 -32.76 -15.78
CA SER A 631 20.56 -31.54 -15.91
C SER A 631 21.24 -30.34 -15.22
N LEU A 632 22.03 -30.59 -14.17
CA LEU A 632 22.67 -29.54 -13.37
C LEU A 632 23.64 -28.69 -14.18
N MET A 633 24.48 -29.30 -15.03
CA MET A 633 25.43 -28.55 -15.86
C MET A 633 24.73 -27.53 -16.77
N ARG A 634 23.62 -27.92 -17.39
CA ARG A 634 22.81 -27.01 -18.21
C ARG A 634 22.26 -25.84 -17.40
N LEU A 635 21.78 -26.10 -16.17
CA LEU A 635 21.29 -25.06 -15.27
C LEU A 635 22.40 -24.10 -14.84
N LEU A 636 23.58 -24.62 -14.53
CA LEU A 636 24.74 -23.80 -14.16
C LEU A 636 25.20 -22.91 -15.33
N TYR A 637 25.24 -23.42 -16.57
CA TYR A 637 25.57 -22.59 -17.73
C TYR A 637 24.53 -21.49 -17.96
N SER A 638 23.23 -21.78 -17.81
CA SER A 638 22.19 -20.74 -17.86
C SER A 638 22.35 -19.70 -16.75
N LEU A 639 22.80 -20.07 -15.56
CA LEU A 639 23.12 -19.09 -14.50
C LEU A 639 24.35 -18.26 -14.81
N VAL A 640 25.31 -18.79 -15.58
CA VAL A 640 26.48 -18.02 -16.02
C VAL A 640 26.08 -16.95 -17.03
N THR A 641 25.16 -17.26 -17.94
CA THR A 641 24.72 -16.35 -19.02
C THR A 641 23.62 -15.39 -18.56
N ASP A 642 22.62 -15.89 -17.84
CA ASP A 642 21.36 -15.18 -17.56
C ASP A 642 21.20 -14.83 -16.07
N GLY A 643 22.10 -15.28 -15.20
CA GLY A 643 22.05 -15.06 -13.76
C GLY A 643 22.62 -13.70 -13.31
N THR A 644 22.44 -13.40 -12.02
CA THR A 644 23.08 -12.24 -11.37
C THR A 644 24.61 -12.36 -11.39
N SER A 645 25.34 -11.26 -11.12
CA SER A 645 26.81 -11.31 -11.10
C SER A 645 27.36 -12.31 -10.08
N HIS A 646 26.70 -12.47 -8.93
CA HIS A 646 27.03 -13.47 -7.91
C HIS A 646 26.63 -14.87 -8.33
N ALA A 647 25.41 -15.05 -8.84
CA ALA A 647 24.96 -16.36 -9.33
C ALA A 647 25.90 -16.88 -10.43
N SER A 648 26.30 -16.03 -11.37
CA SER A 648 27.25 -16.35 -12.44
C SER A 648 28.63 -16.71 -11.90
N LYS A 649 29.15 -15.98 -10.88
CA LYS A 649 30.41 -16.33 -10.20
C LYS A 649 30.32 -17.68 -9.48
N LYS A 650 29.26 -17.91 -8.70
CA LYS A 650 29.04 -19.16 -7.94
C LYS A 650 28.87 -20.35 -8.89
N ALA A 651 28.11 -20.18 -9.97
CA ALA A 651 27.91 -21.19 -11.01
C ALA A 651 29.24 -21.54 -11.71
N ARG A 652 30.09 -20.57 -12.08
CA ARG A 652 31.42 -20.85 -12.63
C ARG A 652 32.29 -21.69 -11.68
N TRP A 653 32.26 -21.39 -10.39
CA TRP A 653 32.98 -22.18 -9.38
C TRP A 653 32.46 -23.60 -9.27
N LEU A 654 31.13 -23.78 -9.24
CA LEU A 654 30.51 -25.10 -9.24
C LEU A 654 30.88 -25.91 -10.49
N ILE A 655 30.80 -25.30 -11.69
CA ILE A 655 31.21 -25.95 -12.95
C ILE A 655 32.66 -26.42 -12.85
N LYS A 656 33.57 -25.57 -12.35
CA LYS A 656 34.98 -25.92 -12.19
C LYS A 656 35.20 -27.10 -11.24
N ILE A 657 34.49 -27.14 -10.11
CA ILE A 657 34.57 -28.25 -9.15
C ILE A 657 34.09 -29.55 -9.79
N LEU A 658 32.94 -29.52 -10.47
CA LEU A 658 32.34 -30.69 -11.11
C LEU A 658 33.19 -31.22 -12.28
N GLN A 659 33.73 -30.32 -13.13
CA GLN A 659 34.62 -30.71 -14.23
C GLN A 659 35.91 -31.31 -13.72
N LYS A 660 36.55 -30.67 -12.73
CA LYS A 660 37.77 -31.20 -12.12
C LYS A 660 37.54 -32.62 -11.58
N PHE A 661 36.41 -32.85 -10.91
CA PHE A 661 36.06 -34.16 -10.40
C PHE A 661 35.89 -35.20 -11.51
N GLN A 662 35.21 -34.85 -12.62
CA GLN A 662 35.05 -35.72 -13.79
C GLN A 662 36.38 -36.05 -14.47
N GLU A 663 37.32 -35.10 -14.54
CA GLU A 663 38.67 -35.31 -15.08
C GLU A 663 39.52 -36.23 -14.20
N THR A 664 39.49 -36.06 -12.87
CA THR A 664 40.23 -36.96 -11.96
C THR A 664 39.62 -38.36 -11.88
N SER A 665 38.29 -38.49 -11.90
CA SER A 665 37.61 -39.79 -11.84
C SER A 665 37.71 -40.58 -13.15
N SER A 666 37.84 -39.92 -14.30
CA SER A 666 38.16 -40.58 -15.58
C SER A 666 39.63 -41.01 -15.69
N SER A 667 40.54 -40.39 -14.94
CA SER A 667 41.96 -40.76 -14.89
C SER A 667 42.25 -41.98 -13.98
N GLU A 668 41.39 -42.29 -13.01
CA GLU A 668 41.54 -43.45 -12.10
C GLU A 668 41.00 -44.78 -12.68
N LEU A 669 40.34 -44.74 -13.84
CA LEU A 669 39.72 -45.90 -14.50
C LEU A 669 40.58 -46.53 -15.62
N THR A 670 41.85 -46.16 -15.78
CA THR A 670 42.78 -46.87 -16.68
C THR A 670 43.55 -47.97 -15.91
N PRO A 671 43.38 -49.27 -16.22
CA PRO A 671 44.24 -50.29 -15.67
C PRO A 671 45.64 -50.12 -16.23
N SER A 672 46.64 -50.08 -15.33
CA SER A 672 48.05 -50.22 -15.65
C SER A 672 48.29 -51.47 -16.51
N ALA A 673 48.46 -51.28 -17.82
CA ALA A 673 49.07 -52.24 -18.72
C ALA A 673 50.35 -51.61 -19.28
N ALA A 674 51.41 -51.64 -18.47
CA ALA A 674 52.78 -51.45 -18.95
C ALA A 674 53.64 -52.58 -18.36
N VAL A 675 53.67 -53.70 -19.08
CA VAL A 675 54.74 -54.70 -18.95
C VAL A 675 56.02 -54.05 -19.51
N PRO A 676 57.14 -54.05 -18.79
CA PRO A 676 58.39 -53.51 -19.30
C PRO A 676 59.06 -54.53 -20.23
N GLN A 677 59.39 -54.14 -21.46
CA GLN A 677 60.33 -54.87 -22.30
C GLN A 677 61.42 -53.93 -22.77
N GLU A 678 62.52 -53.90 -22.01
CA GLU A 678 63.80 -53.42 -22.48
C GLU A 678 64.59 -54.57 -23.14
N TRP A 679 65.00 -54.29 -24.38
CA TRP A 679 66.17 -54.77 -25.14
C TRP A 679 66.58 -56.25 -25.11
N PHE A 680 66.69 -56.85 -26.30
CA PHE A 680 67.99 -57.26 -26.85
C PHE A 680 67.99 -57.28 -28.39
N LEU A 681 69.08 -56.76 -28.96
CA LEU A 681 69.44 -56.68 -30.37
C LEU A 681 70.14 -57.96 -30.86
N HIS A 682 69.85 -58.32 -32.12
CA HIS A 682 70.64 -59.04 -33.14
C HIS A 682 71.28 -60.43 -32.88
N ALA A 683 70.93 -61.41 -33.72
CA ALA A 683 71.82 -61.94 -34.77
C ALA A 683 71.16 -63.08 -35.59
N ARG A 684 71.21 -62.92 -36.93
CA ARG A 684 71.05 -63.89 -38.05
C ARG A 684 69.80 -64.75 -38.16
#